data_AF-A0A7Z9JQG0-F1
#
_entry.id   AF-A0A7Z9JQG0-F1
#
_cell.length_a   1.000
_cell.length_b   1.000
_cell.length_c   1.000
_cell.angle_alpha   90.00
_cell.angle_beta   90.00
_cell.angle_gamma   90.00
#
_symmetry.space_group_name_H-M   'P 1'
#
loop_
_entity.id
_entity.type
_entity.pdbx_description
1 polymer ?
#
loop_
_entity_poly.entity_id
_entity_poly.type
_entity_poly.pdbx_seq_one_letter_code
_entity_poly.pdbx_strand_id
1 'polypeptide(L)'
;MNPLLTPWHSMRQTLGWIGPWISLVSLSFWVAFPGSLSLVLAAAGVIAGALWGLRGRDAVWASGLVILIVGIVVGAIADRQVSDLSANWNTFWAEREAEVGGRLGEELQAQLRSGEAAADQLARGETEFERLEDVPTIQDIRAEHGVSALALYDSDGRLRIWDGVHRGKVPEEVQVGRDRYAYFDLPLFGYLYVTALTPDGGVAVAAQLMRTDLPLEIGARLGDFGSEFFDLTGEHILINQGTVPNSESFSGLVLPNGERLLDVLIERPDRADRAAQVLGRWQWLVFTGLLIAWLLLAVGGVPRRSTGVVAAGGFLFLAALVPLQQIGGLDPLFDQTLFALPSWPSVLKMSLGRLALLAIAGFTGFAVLPRPKFTVPIWAAALSSALLFPLVVTWARSGLQPLSLASDRFEWIVYETAVAAILTLTVASVLWLTRSGRSAHKVWTLVAMASAVLLGAIGGTLVLNGAFLPVGWIALWAIPTATAAVATTAWSDGQRPIVGWLLAIVIATTAAVPNTLLDRVNARITAGGLQLIEAAAVEDPDLELGLVRLGSLADSLAGSGRGDVDILYQAWRASGLAEELFALRLTMWDEAGENSQELRIGIDGDPSDDLAEIVREAQESGEFRFLRPHRDDARYVMAVPLSSGQVLTAIAPPLPPEGARSPLASLVRGGLPSQTDPITLIPILSGDPLGTDSLTWQRTTSGWQGEMAIEFSNASYHAHIPISLPGLLLASARGSLLLVLNLLVFSAFWVLGRGLLRDVVPPETKISGLVISFRARVTLALFGFFALANALFGTLAYRTLTQASSTSARV
;
A
#
# COMPACT_ATOMS: atom_id res chain seq x y z
N MET A 1 -20.29 31.77 57.39
CA MET A 1 -19.95 30.71 56.41
C MET A 1 -21.10 30.61 55.42
N ASN A 2 -20.89 31.02 54.17
CA ASN A 2 -21.96 31.33 53.22
C ASN A 2 -22.24 30.15 52.26
N PRO A 3 -23.47 29.60 52.20
CA PRO A 3 -23.82 28.42 51.40
C PRO A 3 -23.96 28.67 49.88
N LEU A 4 -23.69 29.89 49.40
CA LEU A 4 -23.73 30.27 47.98
C LEU A 4 -22.40 30.09 47.23
N LEU A 5 -21.28 29.80 47.92
CA LEU A 5 -19.95 29.62 47.32
C LEU A 5 -19.62 28.16 46.94
N THR A 6 -20.42 27.20 47.39
CA THR A 6 -20.23 25.76 47.14
C THR A 6 -20.39 25.33 45.68
N PRO A 7 -21.36 25.82 44.86
CA PRO A 7 -21.46 25.41 43.46
C PRO A 7 -20.30 25.95 42.61
N TRP A 8 -19.80 27.15 42.92
CA TRP A 8 -18.72 27.79 42.16
C TRP A 8 -17.36 27.09 42.35
N HIS A 9 -17.09 26.61 43.56
CA HIS A 9 -15.89 25.81 43.84
C HIS A 9 -15.93 24.44 43.17
N SER A 10 -17.08 23.77 43.18
CA SER A 10 -17.29 22.49 42.48
C SER A 10 -17.09 22.64 40.97
N MET A 11 -17.66 23.70 40.37
CA MET A 11 -17.55 23.97 38.94
C MET A 11 -16.11 24.27 38.48
N ARG A 12 -15.32 25.01 39.27
CA ARG A 12 -13.91 25.26 38.95
C ARG A 12 -13.07 23.99 39.00
N GLN A 13 -13.33 23.11 39.97
CA GLN A 13 -12.61 21.84 40.08
C GLN A 13 -12.95 20.87 38.94
N THR A 14 -14.21 20.83 38.47
CA THR A 14 -14.60 20.02 37.31
C THR A 14 -14.00 20.57 36.01
N LEU A 15 -14.04 21.89 35.80
CA LEU A 15 -13.40 22.56 34.66
C LEU A 15 -11.89 22.33 34.63
N GLY A 16 -11.19 22.43 35.78
CA GLY A 16 -9.75 22.15 35.87
C GLY A 16 -9.38 20.67 35.68
N TRP A 17 -10.33 19.75 35.77
CA TRP A 17 -10.11 18.33 35.49
C TRP A 17 -10.44 17.96 34.05
N ILE A 18 -11.55 18.47 33.49
CA ILE A 18 -12.01 18.18 32.12
C ILE A 18 -11.23 19.00 31.08
N GLY A 19 -10.75 20.20 31.43
CA GLY A 19 -10.10 21.13 30.51
C GLY A 19 -9.02 20.50 29.62
N PRO A 20 -8.05 19.75 30.16
CA PRO A 20 -7.01 19.12 29.33
C PRO A 20 -7.54 18.02 28.40
N TRP A 21 -8.62 17.34 28.77
CA TRP A 21 -9.29 16.39 27.88
C TRP A 21 -10.05 17.09 26.76
N ILE A 22 -10.69 18.23 27.04
CA ILE A 22 -11.26 19.09 25.98
C ILE A 22 -10.15 19.54 25.04
N SER A 23 -9.00 19.96 25.57
CA SER A 23 -7.87 20.35 24.72
C SER A 23 -7.35 19.22 23.84
N LEU A 24 -7.25 18.00 24.38
CA LEU A 24 -6.85 16.83 23.62
C LEU A 24 -7.84 16.54 22.48
N VAL A 25 -9.14 16.60 22.76
CA VAL A 25 -10.20 16.41 21.76
C VAL A 25 -10.15 17.52 20.70
N SER A 26 -10.05 18.79 21.11
CA SER A 26 -9.98 19.91 20.17
C SER A 26 -8.73 19.87 19.28
N LEU A 27 -7.55 19.52 19.82
CA LEU A 27 -6.34 19.33 19.01
C LEU A 27 -6.43 18.12 18.08
N SER A 28 -7.07 17.03 18.51
CA SER A 28 -7.34 15.89 17.63
C SER A 28 -8.22 16.30 16.45
N PHE A 29 -9.20 17.18 16.71
CA PHE A 29 -10.03 17.76 15.66
C PHE A 29 -9.23 18.66 14.72
N TRP A 30 -8.28 19.45 15.24
CA TRP A 30 -7.35 20.21 14.40
C TRP A 30 -6.49 19.31 13.50
N VAL A 31 -6.01 18.18 14.02
CA VAL A 31 -5.23 17.20 13.21
C VAL A 31 -6.03 16.69 12.02
N ALA A 32 -7.33 16.39 12.20
CA ALA A 32 -8.18 15.92 11.10
C ALA A 32 -8.74 17.04 10.22
N PHE A 33 -9.07 18.18 10.82
CA PHE A 33 -9.68 19.36 10.19
C PHE A 33 -8.96 20.61 10.70
N PRO A 34 -7.84 21.00 10.07
CA PRO A 34 -7.06 22.15 10.49
C PRO A 34 -7.92 23.42 10.46
N GLY A 35 -7.82 24.22 11.52
CA GLY A 35 -8.61 25.44 11.64
C GLY A 35 -8.35 26.18 12.96
N SER A 36 -8.41 27.50 12.91
CA SER A 36 -8.12 28.35 14.07
C SER A 36 -9.07 28.12 15.26
N LEU A 37 -10.32 27.75 15.00
CA LEU A 37 -11.33 27.53 16.04
C LEU A 37 -11.01 26.36 16.96
N SER A 38 -10.46 25.26 16.43
CA SER A 38 -10.07 24.09 17.23
C SER A 38 -8.87 24.40 18.13
N LEU A 39 -7.91 25.21 17.66
CA LEU A 39 -6.79 25.70 18.47
C LEU A 39 -7.26 26.62 19.62
N VAL A 40 -8.22 27.51 19.37
CA VAL A 40 -8.80 28.39 20.40
C VAL A 40 -9.51 27.58 21.48
N LEU A 41 -10.31 26.59 21.10
CA LEU A 41 -10.96 25.68 22.04
C LEU A 41 -9.94 24.88 22.85
N ALA A 42 -8.85 24.44 22.21
CA ALA A 42 -7.76 23.75 22.90
C ALA A 42 -7.07 24.63 23.94
N ALA A 43 -6.73 25.87 23.58
CA ALA A 43 -6.13 26.83 24.49
C ALA A 43 -7.02 27.11 25.71
N ALA A 44 -8.33 27.29 25.50
CA ALA A 44 -9.29 27.46 26.60
C ALA A 44 -9.30 26.25 27.56
N GLY A 45 -9.24 25.03 27.02
CA GLY A 45 -9.16 23.79 27.80
C GLY A 45 -7.89 23.69 28.64
N VAL A 46 -6.73 24.02 28.06
CA VAL A 46 -5.44 24.04 28.79
C VAL A 46 -5.42 25.10 29.87
N ILE A 47 -5.90 26.32 29.58
CA ILE A 47 -5.95 27.44 30.55
C ILE A 47 -6.81 27.05 31.76
N ALA A 48 -7.98 26.43 31.53
CA ALA A 48 -8.82 25.92 32.61
C ALA A 48 -8.09 24.85 33.44
N GLY A 49 -7.36 23.93 32.77
CA GLY A 49 -6.55 22.90 33.42
C GLY A 49 -5.38 23.47 34.25
N ALA A 50 -4.69 24.49 33.74
CA ALA A 50 -3.57 25.12 34.43
C ALA A 50 -4.05 25.95 35.65
N LEU A 51 -5.07 26.79 35.48
CA LEU A 51 -5.56 27.69 36.53
C LEU A 51 -6.27 26.96 37.68
N TRP A 52 -6.98 25.87 37.38
CA TRP A 52 -7.86 25.20 38.35
C TRP A 52 -7.55 23.72 38.58
N GLY A 53 -6.64 23.10 37.81
CA GLY A 53 -6.34 21.66 37.87
C GLY A 53 -5.02 21.26 38.54
N LEU A 54 -4.06 22.18 38.73
CA LEU A 54 -2.70 21.87 39.23
C LEU A 54 -2.60 21.65 40.75
N ARG A 55 -3.59 22.06 41.55
CA ARG A 55 -3.54 21.87 43.01
C ARG A 55 -3.74 20.38 43.38
N GLY A 56 -2.64 19.71 43.73
CA GLY A 56 -2.65 18.34 44.27
C GLY A 56 -2.52 17.21 43.24
N ARG A 57 -1.91 17.47 42.08
CA ARG A 57 -1.65 16.44 41.04
C ARG A 57 -0.14 16.24 40.80
N ASP A 58 0.21 15.02 40.37
CA ASP A 58 1.60 14.58 40.17
C ASP A 58 2.26 15.24 38.95
N ALA A 59 3.59 15.32 38.95
CA ALA A 59 4.40 15.92 37.88
C ALA A 59 4.10 15.34 36.49
N VAL A 60 3.72 14.05 36.42
CA VAL A 60 3.33 13.36 35.18
C VAL A 60 2.14 14.05 34.49
N TRP A 61 1.15 14.50 35.26
CA TRP A 61 -0.03 15.18 34.72
C TRP A 61 0.32 16.58 34.19
N ALA A 62 1.22 17.28 34.88
CA ALA A 62 1.72 18.59 34.44
C ALA A 62 2.50 18.46 33.12
N SER A 63 3.32 17.41 32.96
CA SER A 63 4.02 17.14 31.70
C SER A 63 3.05 16.89 30.54
N GLY A 64 1.96 16.16 30.76
CA GLY A 64 0.91 15.99 29.74
C GLY A 64 0.29 17.33 29.31
N LEU A 65 0.08 18.24 30.25
CA LEU A 65 -0.44 19.59 29.97
C LEU A 65 0.57 20.46 29.19
N VAL A 66 1.87 20.34 29.49
CA VAL A 66 2.94 21.01 28.72
C VAL A 66 2.97 20.53 27.27
N ILE A 67 2.84 19.22 27.03
CA ILE A 67 2.81 18.69 25.67
C ILE A 67 1.59 19.20 24.88
N LEU A 68 0.42 19.35 25.52
CA LEU A 68 -0.73 19.98 24.88
C LEU A 68 -0.46 21.45 24.49
N ILE A 69 0.25 22.22 25.34
CA ILE A 69 0.67 23.59 24.99
C ILE A 69 1.57 23.59 23.76
N VAL A 70 2.58 22.71 23.75
CA VAL A 70 3.48 22.55 22.60
C VAL A 70 2.68 22.20 21.34
N GLY A 71 1.71 21.28 21.43
CA GLY A 71 0.82 20.93 20.32
C GLY A 71 0.02 22.10 19.77
N ILE A 72 -0.51 22.98 20.64
CA ILE A 72 -1.23 24.21 20.21
C ILE A 72 -0.29 25.16 19.47
N VAL A 73 0.92 25.38 20.00
CA VAL A 73 1.92 26.27 19.38
C VAL A 73 2.36 25.72 18.02
N VAL A 74 2.66 24.42 17.95
CA VAL A 74 3.03 23.74 16.71
C VAL A 74 1.89 23.83 15.68
N GLY A 75 0.64 23.61 16.10
CA GLY A 75 -0.51 23.74 15.20
C GLY A 75 -0.69 25.17 14.67
N ALA A 76 -0.48 26.19 15.51
CA ALA A 76 -0.53 27.59 15.08
C ALA A 76 0.61 27.95 14.10
N ILE A 77 1.81 27.39 14.31
CA ILE A 77 2.94 27.55 13.38
C ILE A 77 2.60 26.88 12.04
N ALA A 78 2.01 25.69 12.06
CA ALA A 78 1.62 24.96 10.86
C ALA A 78 0.56 25.74 10.04
N ASP A 79 -0.52 26.21 10.68
CA ASP A 79 -1.56 27.02 10.02
C ASP A 79 -0.96 28.28 9.38
N ARG A 80 -0.03 28.94 10.10
CA ARG A 80 0.68 30.11 9.57
C ARG A 80 1.57 29.76 8.38
N GLN A 81 2.38 28.71 8.48
CA GLN A 81 3.29 28.31 7.42
C GLN A 81 2.53 27.91 6.15
N VAL A 82 1.42 27.16 6.28
CA VAL A 82 0.58 26.78 5.14
C VAL A 82 -0.11 27.99 4.52
N SER A 83 -0.59 28.93 5.35
CA SER A 83 -1.17 30.19 4.88
C SER A 83 -0.14 31.06 4.16
N ASP A 84 1.07 31.19 4.70
CA ASP A 84 2.16 31.96 4.12
C ASP A 84 2.65 31.34 2.81
N LEU A 85 2.81 30.01 2.76
CA LEU A 85 3.14 29.24 1.55
C LEU A 85 2.06 29.38 0.48
N SER A 86 0.80 29.44 0.90
CA SER A 86 -0.32 29.73 0.03
C SER A 86 -0.29 31.16 -0.51
N ALA A 87 -0.14 32.17 0.34
CA ALA A 87 -0.19 33.56 -0.07
C ALA A 87 1.01 33.96 -0.95
N ASN A 88 2.20 33.42 -0.64
CA ASN A 88 3.48 33.82 -1.24
C ASN A 88 4.13 32.68 -2.05
N TRP A 89 3.32 31.78 -2.63
CA TRP A 89 3.81 30.59 -3.34
C TRP A 89 4.92 30.87 -4.36
N ASN A 90 4.76 31.92 -5.18
CA ASN A 90 5.75 32.26 -6.21
C ASN A 90 7.09 32.69 -5.62
N THR A 91 7.07 33.49 -4.55
CA THR A 91 8.29 33.95 -3.88
C THR A 91 8.99 32.79 -3.17
N PHE A 92 8.22 31.96 -2.45
CA PHE A 92 8.74 30.76 -1.80
C PHE A 92 9.37 29.80 -2.82
N TRP A 93 8.68 29.55 -3.94
CA TRP A 93 9.21 28.67 -4.97
C TRP A 93 10.48 29.24 -5.61
N ALA A 94 10.54 30.54 -5.91
CA ALA A 94 11.75 31.15 -6.46
C ALA A 94 12.96 31.06 -5.51
N GLU A 95 12.75 31.24 -4.20
CA GLU A 95 13.81 31.07 -3.19
C GLU A 95 14.25 29.60 -3.09
N ARG A 96 13.28 28.67 -3.10
CA ARG A 96 13.55 27.23 -3.03
C ARG A 96 14.25 26.71 -4.28
N GLU A 97 13.83 27.17 -5.45
CA GLU A 97 14.44 26.87 -6.74
C GLU A 97 15.88 27.37 -6.80
N ALA A 98 16.17 28.57 -6.27
CA ALA A 98 17.54 29.07 -6.16
C ALA A 98 18.40 28.25 -5.17
N GLU A 99 17.85 27.87 -4.01
CA GLU A 99 18.55 27.04 -3.02
C GLU A 99 18.87 25.65 -3.58
N VAL A 100 17.85 24.98 -4.15
CA VAL A 100 17.96 23.62 -4.69
C VAL A 100 18.77 23.62 -5.97
N GLY A 101 18.63 24.63 -6.84
CA GLY A 101 19.43 24.79 -8.05
C GLY A 101 20.93 24.98 -7.74
N GLY A 102 21.27 25.72 -6.67
CA GLY A 102 22.65 25.83 -6.20
C GLY A 102 23.24 24.48 -5.79
N ARG A 103 22.49 23.69 -5.00
CA ARG A 103 22.91 22.32 -4.61
C ARG A 103 22.99 21.37 -5.80
N LEU A 104 22.03 21.45 -6.71
CA LEU A 104 22.02 20.65 -7.94
C LEU A 104 23.30 20.88 -8.75
N GLY A 105 23.72 22.13 -8.92
CA GLY A 105 24.98 22.45 -9.58
C GLY A 105 26.21 21.89 -8.87
N GLU A 106 26.28 21.99 -7.54
CA GLU A 106 27.37 21.43 -6.74
C GLU A 106 27.46 19.90 -6.86
N GLU A 107 26.32 19.21 -6.78
CA GLU A 107 26.23 17.75 -6.88
C GLU A 107 26.53 17.25 -8.30
N LEU A 108 25.99 17.89 -9.34
CA LEU A 108 26.32 17.58 -10.74
C LEU A 108 27.83 17.76 -11.01
N GLN A 109 28.44 18.82 -10.47
CA GLN A 109 29.89 19.04 -10.59
C GLN A 109 30.71 18.03 -9.76
N ALA A 110 30.18 17.55 -8.63
CA ALA A 110 30.80 16.49 -7.85
C ALA A 110 30.78 15.16 -8.62
N GLN A 111 29.64 14.81 -9.22
CA GLN A 111 29.50 13.65 -10.12
C GLN A 111 30.51 13.72 -11.26
N LEU A 112 30.59 14.84 -11.98
CA LEU A 112 31.55 15.04 -13.06
C LEU A 112 33.01 14.84 -12.59
N ARG A 113 33.40 15.47 -11.47
CA ARG A 113 34.76 15.35 -10.91
C ARG A 113 35.09 13.92 -10.49
N SER A 114 34.11 13.19 -9.95
CA SER A 114 34.27 11.79 -9.57
C SER A 114 34.48 10.91 -10.80
N GLY A 115 33.70 11.14 -11.87
CA GLY A 115 33.88 10.46 -13.15
C GLY A 115 35.23 10.74 -13.80
N GLU A 116 35.70 11.99 -13.76
CA GLU A 116 37.04 12.37 -14.22
C GLU A 116 38.15 11.65 -13.45
N ALA A 117 38.07 11.67 -12.11
CA ALA A 117 39.06 11.01 -11.27
C ALA A 117 39.11 9.50 -11.53
N ALA A 118 37.95 8.86 -11.65
CA ALA A 118 37.84 7.43 -11.91
C ALA A 118 38.39 7.05 -13.31
N ALA A 119 38.01 7.77 -14.35
CA ALA A 119 38.48 7.53 -15.71
C ALA A 119 40.00 7.77 -15.84
N ASP A 120 40.52 8.84 -15.25
CA ASP A 120 41.95 9.16 -15.29
C ASP A 120 42.79 8.16 -14.47
N GLN A 121 42.29 7.72 -13.32
CA GLN A 121 42.95 6.69 -12.51
C GLN A 121 42.99 5.35 -13.24
N LEU A 122 41.88 4.97 -13.89
CA LEU A 122 41.82 3.76 -14.71
C LEU A 122 42.78 3.84 -15.92
N ALA A 123 42.84 4.98 -16.61
CA ALA A 123 43.75 5.20 -17.73
C ALA A 123 45.24 5.13 -17.34
N ARG A 124 45.60 5.62 -16.15
CA ARG A 124 46.98 5.54 -15.64
C ARG A 124 47.38 4.14 -15.19
N GLY A 125 46.43 3.34 -14.71
CA GLY A 125 46.67 2.00 -14.19
C GLY A 125 46.87 0.92 -15.27
N GLU A 126 46.63 1.20 -16.56
CA GLU A 126 46.66 0.21 -17.67
C GLU A 126 47.89 -0.70 -17.65
N THR A 127 49.09 -0.12 -17.48
CA THR A 127 50.36 -0.88 -17.49
C THR A 127 50.58 -1.79 -16.26
N GLU A 128 49.79 -1.60 -15.20
CA GLU A 128 49.80 -2.42 -13.99
C GLU A 128 48.77 -3.56 -14.10
N PHE A 129 47.63 -3.31 -14.76
CA PHE A 129 46.58 -4.31 -15.02
C PHE A 129 47.00 -5.40 -16.02
N GLU A 130 47.87 -5.10 -17.00
CA GLU A 130 48.40 -6.14 -17.91
C GLU A 130 49.30 -7.17 -17.20
N ARG A 131 49.80 -6.88 -15.99
CA ARG A 131 50.76 -7.75 -15.29
C ARG A 131 50.14 -8.69 -14.25
N LEU A 132 48.89 -8.49 -13.84
CA LEU A 132 48.23 -9.29 -12.79
C LEU A 132 46.72 -9.43 -13.06
N GLU A 133 46.19 -10.64 -12.82
CA GLU A 133 44.77 -11.02 -12.84
C GLU A 133 43.89 -10.31 -11.77
N ASP A 134 44.18 -9.05 -11.41
CA ASP A 134 43.58 -8.36 -10.26
C ASP A 134 42.32 -7.55 -10.61
N VAL A 135 41.21 -8.28 -10.75
CA VAL A 135 39.82 -7.77 -10.68
C VAL A 135 39.50 -6.91 -9.43
N PRO A 136 40.14 -7.08 -8.24
CA PRO A 136 39.83 -6.25 -7.05
C PRO A 136 40.12 -4.76 -7.23
N THR A 137 41.15 -4.40 -8.01
CA THR A 137 41.64 -3.01 -8.09
C THR A 137 40.68 -2.08 -8.84
N ILE A 138 39.96 -2.57 -9.87
CA ILE A 138 38.95 -1.76 -10.57
C ILE A 138 37.67 -1.63 -9.72
N GLN A 139 37.31 -2.68 -8.98
CA GLN A 139 36.22 -2.61 -8.00
C GLN A 139 36.48 -1.57 -6.93
N ASP A 140 37.73 -1.46 -6.46
CA ASP A 140 38.15 -0.45 -5.50
C ASP A 140 38.06 0.96 -6.11
N ILE A 141 38.53 1.18 -7.34
CA ILE A 141 38.39 2.47 -8.05
C ILE A 141 36.90 2.83 -8.21
N ARG A 142 36.07 1.87 -8.62
CA ARG A 142 34.62 2.09 -8.77
C ARG A 142 33.97 2.46 -7.44
N ALA A 143 34.30 1.74 -6.38
CA ALA A 143 33.74 1.96 -5.04
C ALA A 143 34.24 3.28 -4.41
N GLU A 144 35.50 3.64 -4.64
CA GLU A 144 36.11 4.90 -4.16
C GLU A 144 35.43 6.12 -4.78
N HIS A 145 35.18 6.10 -6.10
CA HIS A 145 34.61 7.23 -6.84
C HIS A 145 33.08 7.12 -7.04
N GLY A 146 32.43 6.06 -6.55
CA GLY A 146 30.97 5.91 -6.59
C GLY A 146 30.36 5.92 -8.00
N VAL A 147 31.11 5.49 -9.03
CA VAL A 147 30.60 5.45 -10.41
C VAL A 147 29.81 4.16 -10.67
N SER A 148 28.79 4.21 -11.55
CA SER A 148 27.92 3.07 -11.82
C SER A 148 28.64 1.94 -12.56
N ALA A 149 29.51 2.29 -13.50
CA ALA A 149 30.37 1.35 -14.21
C ALA A 149 31.68 1.98 -14.69
N LEU A 150 32.70 1.12 -14.84
CA LEU A 150 34.00 1.42 -15.41
C LEU A 150 34.31 0.44 -16.53
N ALA A 151 34.85 0.96 -17.63
CA ALA A 151 35.27 0.15 -18.77
C ALA A 151 36.60 0.64 -19.33
N LEU A 152 37.43 -0.28 -19.82
CA LEU A 152 38.63 0.03 -20.59
C LEU A 152 38.47 -0.57 -21.99
N TYR A 153 38.55 0.27 -23.00
CA TYR A 153 38.50 -0.10 -24.41
C TYR A 153 39.88 0.03 -25.05
N ASP A 154 40.16 -0.77 -26.07
CA ASP A 154 41.35 -0.61 -26.91
C ASP A 154 41.17 0.51 -27.95
N SER A 155 42.21 0.76 -28.75
CA SER A 155 42.19 1.79 -29.80
C SER A 155 41.16 1.55 -30.90
N ASP A 156 40.64 0.33 -31.03
CA ASP A 156 39.59 -0.04 -31.99
C ASP A 156 38.20 -0.01 -31.35
N GLY A 157 38.08 0.45 -30.09
CA GLY A 157 36.83 0.51 -29.34
C GLY A 157 36.37 -0.85 -28.79
N ARG A 158 37.23 -1.87 -28.74
CA ARG A 158 36.88 -3.19 -28.20
C ARG A 158 37.12 -3.23 -26.70
N LEU A 159 36.15 -3.78 -25.97
CA LEU A 159 36.19 -3.89 -24.51
C LEU A 159 37.32 -4.83 -24.06
N ARG A 160 38.25 -4.31 -23.25
CA ARG A 160 39.32 -5.07 -22.57
C ARG A 160 38.93 -5.44 -21.15
N ILE A 161 38.42 -4.47 -20.38
CA ILE A 161 38.11 -4.66 -18.96
C ILE A 161 36.77 -3.97 -18.62
N TRP A 162 36.00 -4.58 -17.73
CA TRP A 162 34.70 -4.10 -17.28
C TRP A 162 34.49 -4.34 -15.78
N ASP A 163 33.97 -3.36 -15.08
CA ASP A 163 33.43 -3.53 -13.74
C ASP A 163 32.22 -2.61 -13.51
N GLY A 164 31.22 -3.10 -12.76
CA GLY A 164 29.99 -2.34 -12.47
C GLY A 164 28.82 -2.73 -13.34
N VAL A 165 27.73 -1.95 -13.17
CA VAL A 165 26.44 -2.22 -13.79
C VAL A 165 26.09 -1.06 -14.69
N HIS A 166 26.05 -1.34 -15.99
CA HIS A 166 25.55 -0.44 -17.01
C HIS A 166 24.41 -1.13 -17.74
N ARG A 167 23.36 -0.38 -18.07
CA ARG A 167 22.16 -0.91 -18.70
C ARG A 167 22.09 -0.37 -20.11
N GLY A 168 22.27 -1.26 -21.09
CA GLY A 168 22.35 -0.93 -22.51
C GLY A 168 23.78 -0.95 -23.05
N LYS A 169 23.93 -0.78 -24.37
CA LYS A 169 25.24 -0.69 -25.04
C LYS A 169 25.83 0.70 -24.76
N VAL A 170 27.12 0.74 -24.38
CA VAL A 170 27.86 2.01 -24.31
C VAL A 170 27.97 2.60 -25.73
N PRO A 171 27.65 3.88 -25.97
CA PRO A 171 27.70 4.47 -27.31
C PRO A 171 29.08 4.36 -27.96
N GLU A 172 29.14 4.11 -29.26
CA GLU A 172 30.42 3.88 -29.97
C GLU A 172 31.36 5.07 -29.89
N GLU A 173 30.80 6.29 -29.89
CA GLU A 173 31.55 7.54 -29.73
C GLU A 173 32.28 7.63 -28.38
N VAL A 174 31.70 7.03 -27.34
CA VAL A 174 32.30 6.93 -26.01
C VAL A 174 33.36 5.84 -25.98
N GLN A 175 33.12 4.70 -26.64
CA GLN A 175 34.07 3.57 -26.71
C GLN A 175 35.39 3.98 -27.38
N VAL A 176 35.34 4.83 -28.41
CA VAL A 176 36.52 5.34 -29.10
C VAL A 176 37.06 6.66 -28.51
N GLY A 177 36.47 7.15 -27.41
CA GLY A 177 36.94 8.33 -26.70
C GLY A 177 36.90 9.60 -27.54
N ARG A 178 35.89 9.74 -28.41
CA ARG A 178 35.74 10.88 -29.33
C ARG A 178 35.70 12.21 -28.58
N ASP A 179 34.90 12.23 -27.51
CA ASP A 179 34.72 13.37 -26.62
C ASP A 179 35.06 12.97 -25.18
N ARG A 180 35.68 13.92 -24.45
CA ARG A 180 36.02 13.74 -23.02
C ARG A 180 34.77 13.54 -22.16
N TYR A 181 33.66 14.18 -22.54
CA TYR A 181 32.40 14.16 -21.81
C TYR A 181 31.27 13.91 -22.78
N ALA A 182 30.34 13.03 -22.43
CA ALA A 182 29.15 12.80 -23.23
C ALA A 182 27.96 12.43 -22.36
N TYR A 183 26.77 12.88 -22.72
CA TYR A 183 25.52 12.49 -22.08
C TYR A 183 24.59 11.85 -23.10
N PHE A 184 24.23 10.59 -22.86
CA PHE A 184 23.30 9.87 -23.71
C PHE A 184 22.08 9.42 -22.94
N ASP A 185 20.93 9.77 -23.51
CA ASP A 185 19.65 9.22 -23.13
C ASP A 185 19.46 7.88 -23.84
N LEU A 186 19.49 6.79 -23.08
CA LEU A 186 18.98 5.48 -23.52
C LEU A 186 17.49 5.40 -23.14
N PRO A 187 16.71 4.47 -23.73
CA PRO A 187 15.26 4.44 -23.60
C PRO A 187 14.72 4.40 -22.16
N LEU A 188 15.48 3.79 -21.24
CA LEU A 188 15.13 3.63 -19.82
C LEU A 188 16.09 4.35 -18.87
N PHE A 189 17.25 4.78 -19.35
CA PHE A 189 18.39 5.15 -18.53
C PHE A 189 19.17 6.28 -19.20
N GLY A 190 19.43 7.38 -18.50
CA GLY A 190 20.36 8.41 -18.97
C GLY A 190 21.71 8.25 -18.29
N TYR A 191 22.80 8.21 -19.06
CA TYR A 191 24.16 8.08 -18.54
C TYR A 191 25.02 9.29 -18.89
N LEU A 192 25.76 9.76 -17.88
CA LEU A 192 26.89 10.65 -18.05
C LEU A 192 28.16 9.83 -18.19
N TYR A 193 28.89 10.03 -19.28
CA TYR A 193 30.16 9.37 -19.57
C TYR A 193 31.32 10.36 -19.48
N VAL A 194 32.41 9.91 -18.86
CA VAL A 194 33.70 10.60 -18.86
C VAL A 194 34.76 9.65 -19.41
N THR A 195 35.51 10.10 -20.42
CA THR A 195 36.50 9.27 -21.13
C THR A 195 37.92 9.76 -20.90
N ALA A 196 38.89 8.87 -20.78
CA ALA A 196 40.30 9.22 -20.64
C ALA A 196 41.15 8.38 -21.60
N LEU A 197 41.98 9.03 -22.41
CA LEU A 197 42.88 8.35 -23.33
C LEU A 197 44.05 7.73 -22.56
N THR A 198 44.37 6.49 -22.89
CA THR A 198 45.52 5.79 -22.34
C THR A 198 46.77 5.98 -23.21
N PRO A 199 47.98 5.72 -22.67
CA PRO A 199 49.22 5.90 -23.42
C PRO A 199 49.31 5.06 -24.71
N ASP A 200 48.64 3.91 -24.74
CA ASP A 200 48.65 2.96 -25.86
C ASP A 200 47.53 3.25 -26.89
N GLY A 201 46.78 4.35 -26.69
CA GLY A 201 45.68 4.76 -27.56
C GLY A 201 44.32 4.11 -27.22
N GLY A 202 44.22 3.40 -26.10
CA GLY A 202 42.96 2.92 -25.55
C GLY A 202 42.17 4.02 -24.84
N VAL A 203 40.96 3.67 -24.37
CA VAL A 203 40.02 4.61 -23.75
C VAL A 203 39.47 4.01 -22.46
N ALA A 204 39.75 4.67 -21.34
CA ALA A 204 39.08 4.41 -20.08
C ALA A 204 37.77 5.21 -20.03
N VAL A 205 36.68 4.57 -19.61
CA VAL A 205 35.33 5.15 -19.56
C VAL A 205 34.76 4.97 -18.16
N ALA A 206 34.30 6.06 -17.56
CA ALA A 206 33.46 6.06 -16.37
C ALA A 206 32.03 6.43 -16.75
N ALA A 207 31.06 5.62 -16.32
CA ALA A 207 29.65 5.85 -16.57
C ALA A 207 28.91 6.06 -15.24
N GLN A 208 28.08 7.12 -15.19
CA GLN A 208 27.21 7.45 -14.06
C GLN A 208 25.76 7.48 -14.50
N LEU A 209 24.91 6.75 -13.78
CA LEU A 209 23.48 6.71 -14.02
C LEU A 209 22.81 7.99 -13.50
N MET A 210 22.39 8.85 -14.43
CA MET A 210 21.82 10.17 -14.10
C MET A 210 20.30 10.10 -13.89
N ARG A 211 19.59 9.37 -14.75
CA ARG A 211 18.12 9.22 -14.64
C ARG A 211 17.69 7.80 -14.92
N THR A 212 16.61 7.38 -14.26
CA THR A 212 15.86 6.19 -14.65
C THR A 212 14.41 6.54 -14.95
N ASP A 213 13.87 5.95 -16.01
CA ASP A 213 12.46 6.06 -16.34
C ASP A 213 11.62 4.93 -15.70
N LEU A 214 12.10 4.43 -14.56
CA LEU A 214 11.44 3.39 -13.78
C LEU A 214 10.63 4.01 -12.62
N PRO A 215 9.62 3.31 -12.07
CA PRO A 215 8.96 3.75 -10.84
C PRO A 215 9.97 4.06 -9.73
N LEU A 216 9.69 5.10 -8.93
CA LEU A 216 10.56 5.61 -7.86
C LEU A 216 11.12 4.51 -6.94
N GLU A 217 10.30 3.53 -6.56
CA GLU A 217 10.71 2.42 -5.68
C GLU A 217 11.81 1.53 -6.28
N ILE A 218 11.91 1.51 -7.60
CA ILE A 218 12.86 0.71 -8.39
C ILE A 218 14.05 1.58 -8.78
N GLY A 219 13.80 2.82 -9.24
CA GLY A 219 14.84 3.81 -9.52
C GLY A 219 15.74 4.04 -8.32
N ALA A 220 15.16 4.28 -7.13
CA ALA A 220 15.90 4.45 -5.88
C ALA A 220 16.76 3.22 -5.51
N ARG A 221 16.36 2.00 -5.90
CA ARG A 221 17.18 0.78 -5.69
C ARG A 221 18.31 0.62 -6.70
N LEU A 222 18.23 1.31 -7.83
CA LEU A 222 19.25 1.31 -8.88
C LEU A 222 20.32 2.39 -8.63
N GLY A 223 20.04 3.36 -7.77
CA GLY A 223 20.99 4.43 -7.40
C GLY A 223 21.17 5.44 -8.52
N ASP A 224 20.08 5.85 -9.18
CA ASP A 224 20.14 6.96 -10.13
C ASP A 224 20.21 8.31 -9.41
N PHE A 225 20.95 9.25 -10.00
CA PHE A 225 21.14 10.59 -9.45
C PHE A 225 19.80 11.31 -9.18
N GLY A 226 18.81 11.16 -10.05
CA GLY A 226 17.47 11.73 -9.85
C GLY A 226 16.81 11.29 -8.55
N SER A 227 16.80 9.97 -8.29
CA SER A 227 16.27 9.42 -7.03
C SER A 227 17.09 9.82 -5.81
N GLU A 228 18.43 9.80 -5.90
CA GLU A 228 19.29 10.23 -4.79
C GLU A 228 19.11 11.71 -4.45
N PHE A 229 18.97 12.56 -5.48
CA PHE A 229 18.71 13.98 -5.32
C PHE A 229 17.34 14.25 -4.71
N PHE A 230 16.33 13.45 -5.08
CA PHE A 230 15.01 13.49 -4.44
C PHE A 230 15.08 13.12 -2.95
N ASP A 231 15.82 12.08 -2.59
CA ASP A 231 16.00 11.70 -1.17
C ASP A 231 16.74 12.79 -0.36
N LEU A 232 17.69 13.48 -0.99
CA LEU A 232 18.46 14.57 -0.38
C LEU A 232 17.67 15.87 -0.23
N THR A 233 16.89 16.26 -1.24
CA THR A 233 16.26 17.59 -1.32
C THR A 233 14.74 17.58 -1.19
N GLY A 234 14.10 16.44 -1.47
CA GLY A 234 12.65 16.29 -1.56
C GLY A 234 12.03 16.90 -2.82
N GLU A 235 12.83 17.27 -3.83
CA GLU A 235 12.35 17.80 -5.11
C GLU A 235 12.62 16.81 -6.24
N HIS A 236 11.66 16.67 -7.16
CA HIS A 236 11.85 15.88 -8.37
C HIS A 236 12.60 16.70 -9.42
N ILE A 237 13.47 16.03 -10.16
CA ILE A 237 14.24 16.63 -11.26
C ILE A 237 13.99 15.89 -12.57
N LEU A 238 13.91 16.64 -13.64
CA LEU A 238 13.83 16.18 -15.02
C LEU A 238 15.17 16.47 -15.69
N ILE A 239 15.88 15.44 -16.12
CA ILE A 239 17.17 15.56 -16.82
C ILE A 239 16.89 15.32 -18.30
N ASN A 240 17.31 16.23 -19.18
CA ASN A 240 17.17 16.13 -20.63
C ASN A 240 18.52 16.36 -21.32
N GLN A 241 18.68 15.84 -22.54
CA GLN A 241 19.81 16.22 -23.40
C GLN A 241 19.80 17.73 -23.71
N GLY A 242 20.98 18.37 -23.62
CA GLY A 242 21.17 19.82 -23.69
C GLY A 242 20.91 20.49 -25.06
N THR A 243 20.34 19.76 -26.03
CA THR A 243 20.01 20.26 -27.38
C THR A 243 18.58 20.77 -27.51
N VAL A 244 17.71 20.57 -26.52
CA VAL A 244 16.33 21.08 -26.55
C VAL A 244 16.29 22.49 -25.95
N PRO A 245 16.06 23.55 -26.75
CA PRO A 245 16.01 24.92 -26.23
C PRO A 245 14.67 25.13 -25.52
N ASN A 246 14.56 24.73 -24.26
CA ASN A 246 13.44 25.10 -23.40
C ASN A 246 13.79 26.39 -22.65
N SER A 247 12.98 27.44 -22.85
CA SER A 247 13.12 28.74 -22.17
C SER A 247 12.93 28.68 -20.65
N GLU A 248 12.53 27.52 -20.12
CA GLU A 248 12.33 27.25 -18.69
C GLU A 248 13.45 26.37 -18.10
N SER A 249 14.52 26.02 -18.84
CA SER A 249 15.65 25.26 -18.27
C SER A 249 16.57 26.16 -17.43
N PHE A 250 16.62 25.93 -16.12
CA PHE A 250 17.30 26.80 -15.16
C PHE A 250 18.73 26.39 -14.82
N SER A 251 19.13 25.12 -15.00
CA SER A 251 20.49 24.66 -14.65
C SER A 251 20.92 23.49 -15.54
N GLY A 252 21.91 23.73 -16.39
CA GLY A 252 22.57 22.69 -17.17
C GLY A 252 23.97 22.40 -16.63
N LEU A 253 24.47 21.18 -16.82
CA LEU A 253 25.89 20.89 -16.60
C LEU A 253 26.68 21.58 -17.71
N VAL A 254 27.40 22.65 -17.36
CA VAL A 254 28.23 23.41 -18.28
C VAL A 254 29.66 22.90 -18.18
N LEU A 255 30.22 22.47 -19.30
CA LEU A 255 31.59 22.03 -19.42
C LEU A 255 32.59 23.19 -19.23
N PRO A 256 33.88 22.93 -18.93
CA PRO A 256 34.89 23.97 -18.81
C PRO A 256 35.06 24.85 -20.06
N ASN A 257 34.66 24.35 -21.23
CA ASN A 257 34.67 25.06 -22.51
C ASN A 257 33.41 25.94 -22.75
N GLY A 258 32.44 25.92 -21.83
CA GLY A 258 31.18 26.67 -21.92
C GLY A 258 30.03 25.96 -22.63
N GLU A 259 30.23 24.74 -23.14
CA GLU A 259 29.17 23.95 -23.77
C GLU A 259 28.26 23.30 -22.72
N ARG A 260 26.95 23.22 -23.01
CA ARG A 260 25.98 22.54 -22.14
C ARG A 260 25.83 21.08 -22.56
N LEU A 261 26.11 20.17 -21.63
CA LEU A 261 26.04 18.74 -21.88
C LEU A 261 24.62 18.18 -21.67
N LEU A 262 23.97 18.63 -20.60
CA LEU A 262 22.62 18.24 -20.21
C LEU A 262 21.90 19.42 -19.57
N ASP A 263 20.57 19.44 -19.68
CA ASP A 263 19.68 20.42 -19.04
C ASP A 263 18.88 19.71 -17.94
N VAL A 264 18.87 20.29 -16.74
CA VAL A 264 18.07 19.79 -15.62
C VAL A 264 17.02 20.82 -15.23
N LEU A 265 15.78 20.36 -15.10
CA LEU A 265 14.64 21.14 -14.65
C LEU A 265 14.15 20.61 -13.31
N ILE A 266 13.97 21.49 -12.33
CA ILE A 266 13.35 21.14 -11.05
C ILE A 266 11.84 21.16 -11.28
N GLU A 267 11.19 20.02 -11.13
CA GLU A 267 9.76 19.91 -11.37
C GLU A 267 9.01 20.71 -10.30
N ARG A 268 8.19 21.67 -10.75
CA ARG A 268 7.42 22.52 -9.85
C ARG A 268 6.19 21.75 -9.35
N PRO A 269 6.13 21.41 -8.04
CA PRO A 269 4.97 20.70 -7.51
C PRO A 269 3.74 21.61 -7.51
N ASP A 270 2.55 21.01 -7.53
CA ASP A 270 1.34 21.79 -7.33
C ASP A 270 1.34 22.41 -5.92
N ARG A 271 0.81 23.62 -5.84
CA ARG A 271 0.71 24.38 -4.59
C ARG A 271 -0.12 23.63 -3.56
N ALA A 272 -1.21 22.99 -3.97
CA ALA A 272 -2.09 22.28 -3.05
C ALA A 272 -1.40 21.04 -2.47
N ASP A 273 -0.68 20.30 -3.32
CA ASP A 273 0.05 19.09 -2.92
C ASP A 273 1.18 19.42 -1.94
N ARG A 274 1.95 20.48 -2.21
CA ARG A 274 3.02 20.92 -1.31
C ARG A 274 2.47 21.37 0.04
N ALA A 275 1.38 22.12 0.04
CA ALA A 275 0.70 22.54 1.27
C ALA A 275 0.21 21.32 2.07
N ALA A 276 -0.35 20.30 1.40
CA ALA A 276 -0.79 19.07 2.04
C ALA A 276 0.37 18.25 2.62
N GLN A 277 1.51 18.16 1.92
CA GLN A 277 2.72 17.48 2.42
C GLN A 277 3.27 18.16 3.68
N VAL A 278 3.44 19.48 3.66
CA VAL A 278 3.93 20.25 4.82
C VAL A 278 2.96 20.11 5.99
N LEU A 279 1.67 20.27 5.75
CA LEU A 279 0.63 20.11 6.77
C LEU A 279 0.62 18.69 7.35
N GLY A 280 0.79 17.66 6.52
CA GLY A 280 0.84 16.26 6.95
C GLY A 280 1.95 15.99 7.96
N ARG A 281 3.16 16.52 7.72
CA ARG A 281 4.29 16.42 8.67
C ARG A 281 3.94 17.05 10.02
N TRP A 282 3.32 18.23 10.03
CA TRP A 282 2.89 18.88 11.26
C TRP A 282 1.76 18.14 11.97
N GLN A 283 0.77 17.65 11.23
CA GLN A 283 -0.31 16.82 11.76
C GLN A 283 0.23 15.58 12.46
N TRP A 284 1.25 14.93 11.90
CA TRP A 284 1.89 13.76 12.49
C TRP A 284 2.66 14.08 13.78
N LEU A 285 3.40 15.19 13.81
CA LEU A 285 4.09 15.67 15.01
C LEU A 285 3.10 15.99 16.14
N VAL A 286 2.02 16.73 15.84
CA VAL A 286 0.98 17.07 16.80
C VAL A 286 0.27 15.81 17.28
N PHE A 287 -0.06 14.88 16.38
CA PHE A 287 -0.70 13.60 16.74
C PHE A 287 0.18 12.76 17.68
N THR A 288 1.47 12.63 17.39
CA THR A 288 2.42 11.91 18.25
C THR A 288 2.49 12.56 19.64
N GLY A 289 2.56 13.89 19.68
CA GLY A 289 2.45 14.66 20.92
C GLY A 289 1.15 14.40 21.67
N LEU A 290 0.01 14.33 20.97
CA LEU A 290 -1.30 14.02 21.57
C LEU A 290 -1.37 12.62 22.17
N LEU A 291 -0.76 11.62 21.54
CA LEU A 291 -0.71 10.25 22.07
C LEU A 291 0.12 10.20 23.35
N ILE A 292 1.26 10.90 23.38
CA ILE A 292 2.08 11.02 24.59
C ILE A 292 1.33 11.80 25.68
N ALA A 293 0.69 12.92 25.34
CA ALA A 293 -0.11 13.71 26.26
C ALA A 293 -1.27 12.88 26.83
N TRP A 294 -1.98 12.12 26.00
CA TRP A 294 -3.03 11.19 26.40
C TRP A 294 -2.52 10.19 27.44
N LEU A 295 -1.38 9.55 27.17
CA LEU A 295 -0.77 8.57 28.06
C LEU A 295 -0.39 9.20 29.41
N LEU A 296 0.25 10.37 29.39
CA LEU A 296 0.63 11.09 30.59
C LEU A 296 -0.58 11.57 31.41
N LEU A 297 -1.64 12.04 30.75
CA LEU A 297 -2.89 12.44 31.43
C LEU A 297 -3.63 11.24 32.03
N ALA A 298 -3.64 10.10 31.33
CA ALA A 298 -4.22 8.85 31.80
C ALA A 298 -3.45 8.29 33.02
N VAL A 299 -2.11 8.30 32.96
CA VAL A 299 -1.25 7.80 34.04
C VAL A 299 -1.18 8.76 35.22
N GLY A 300 -1.07 10.07 34.98
CA GLY A 300 -0.95 11.11 36.02
C GLY A 300 -2.29 11.54 36.64
N GLY A 301 -3.43 11.07 36.10
CA GLY A 301 -4.75 11.38 36.62
C GLY A 301 -5.03 10.77 38.00
N VAL A 302 -6.02 11.34 38.72
CA VAL A 302 -6.49 10.75 39.98
C VAL A 302 -7.12 9.38 39.69
N PRO A 303 -6.80 8.31 40.46
CA PRO A 303 -7.34 6.97 40.26
C PRO A 303 -8.84 6.92 40.59
N ARG A 304 -9.64 7.42 39.66
CA ARG A 304 -11.09 7.43 39.70
C ARG A 304 -11.58 6.80 38.42
N ARG A 305 -12.67 6.03 38.51
CA ARG A 305 -13.31 5.44 37.33
C ARG A 305 -13.71 6.48 36.29
N SER A 306 -14.13 7.68 36.72
CA SER A 306 -14.44 8.79 35.81
C SER A 306 -13.24 9.18 34.94
N THR A 307 -12.03 9.12 35.48
CA THR A 307 -10.78 9.37 34.74
C THR A 307 -10.50 8.30 33.72
N GLY A 308 -10.72 7.02 34.07
CA GLY A 308 -10.63 5.93 33.11
C GLY A 308 -11.65 6.07 31.96
N VAL A 309 -12.90 6.45 32.26
CA VAL A 309 -13.94 6.63 31.23
C VAL A 309 -13.56 7.78 30.28
N VAL A 310 -13.13 8.91 30.83
CA VAL A 310 -12.72 10.06 30.01
C VAL A 310 -11.45 9.75 29.21
N ALA A 311 -10.49 9.02 29.78
CA ALA A 311 -9.29 8.59 29.07
C ALA A 311 -9.61 7.62 27.91
N ALA A 312 -10.51 6.65 28.13
CA ALA A 312 -10.96 5.75 27.07
C ALA A 312 -11.76 6.49 25.98
N GLY A 313 -12.59 7.47 26.35
CA GLY A 313 -13.27 8.35 25.41
C GLY A 313 -12.29 9.21 24.59
N GLY A 314 -11.25 9.74 25.22
CA GLY A 314 -10.16 10.47 24.54
C GLY A 314 -9.38 9.56 23.58
N PHE A 315 -9.16 8.30 23.96
CA PHE A 315 -8.50 7.32 23.09
C PHE A 315 -9.36 6.95 21.86
N LEU A 316 -10.67 6.78 22.04
CA LEU A 316 -11.62 6.59 20.94
C LEU A 316 -11.63 7.79 19.99
N PHE A 317 -11.56 9.00 20.53
CA PHE A 317 -11.51 10.22 19.74
C PHE A 317 -10.21 10.34 18.94
N LEU A 318 -9.07 10.00 19.56
CA LEU A 318 -7.80 9.88 18.86
C LEU A 318 -7.89 8.84 17.74
N ALA A 319 -8.38 7.64 18.03
CA ALA A 319 -8.56 6.56 17.05
C ALA A 319 -9.46 6.97 15.87
N ALA A 320 -10.48 7.80 16.11
CA ALA A 320 -11.37 8.32 15.07
C ALA A 320 -10.66 9.28 14.09
N LEU A 321 -9.63 9.99 14.56
CA LEU A 321 -9.03 11.11 13.85
C LEU A 321 -7.56 10.91 13.50
N VAL A 322 -6.99 9.72 13.75
CA VAL A 322 -5.59 9.44 13.42
C VAL A 322 -5.35 9.57 11.90
N PRO A 323 -4.29 10.29 11.48
CA PRO A 323 -3.88 10.37 10.08
C PRO A 323 -3.02 9.16 9.67
N LEU A 324 -3.53 7.93 9.83
CA LEU A 324 -2.77 6.71 9.47
C LEU A 324 -2.60 6.51 7.96
N GLN A 325 -3.36 7.25 7.15
CA GLN A 325 -3.22 7.34 5.69
C GLN A 325 -1.91 7.99 5.21
N GLN A 326 -1.02 8.37 6.13
CA GLN A 326 0.30 8.92 5.82
C GLN A 326 1.41 7.89 6.10
N ILE A 327 1.04 6.69 6.58
CA ILE A 327 1.98 5.61 6.88
C ILE A 327 1.98 4.66 5.70
N GLY A 328 3.10 4.67 4.96
CA GLY A 328 3.28 3.81 3.79
C GLY A 328 2.89 2.36 4.04
N GLY A 329 2.00 1.84 3.19
CA GLY A 329 1.46 0.48 3.24
C GLY A 329 0.13 0.32 4.00
N LEU A 330 -0.33 1.34 4.74
CA LEU A 330 -1.68 1.37 5.32
C LEU A 330 -2.67 2.20 4.50
N ASP A 331 -2.18 3.01 3.57
CA ASP A 331 -2.96 3.94 2.75
C ASP A 331 -4.18 3.29 2.07
N PRO A 332 -4.08 2.07 1.48
CA PRO A 332 -5.24 1.42 0.87
C PRO A 332 -6.40 1.23 1.86
N LEU A 333 -6.12 0.86 3.11
CA LEU A 333 -7.16 0.63 4.13
C LEU A 333 -7.94 1.91 4.48
N PHE A 334 -7.36 3.08 4.25
CA PHE A 334 -7.99 4.36 4.50
C PHE A 334 -8.65 4.98 3.27
N ASP A 335 -8.50 4.34 2.11
CA ASP A 335 -9.19 4.72 0.88
C ASP A 335 -10.69 4.42 0.97
N GLN A 336 -11.48 5.33 0.40
CA GLN A 336 -12.93 5.22 0.33
C GLN A 336 -13.39 4.29 -0.80
N THR A 337 -12.50 3.98 -1.75
CA THR A 337 -12.75 3.03 -2.83
C THR A 337 -12.90 1.59 -2.34
N LEU A 338 -12.33 1.25 -1.18
CA LEU A 338 -12.49 -0.07 -0.57
C LEU A 338 -13.77 -0.16 0.27
N PHE A 339 -14.04 0.85 1.08
CA PHE A 339 -15.15 0.82 2.05
C PHE A 339 -15.74 2.21 2.28
N ALA A 340 -17.06 2.34 2.09
CA ALA A 340 -17.80 3.56 2.35
C ALA A 340 -19.22 3.24 2.82
N LEU A 341 -19.60 3.71 4.01
CA LEU A 341 -20.95 3.52 4.54
C LEU A 341 -21.96 4.50 3.89
N PRO A 342 -23.09 4.01 3.33
CA PRO A 342 -24.06 4.87 2.63
C PRO A 342 -24.71 5.98 3.47
N SER A 343 -24.81 5.79 4.79
CA SER A 343 -25.60 6.64 5.71
C SER A 343 -24.77 7.38 6.76
N TRP A 344 -23.45 7.37 6.66
CA TRP A 344 -22.57 8.04 7.64
C TRP A 344 -22.30 9.50 7.26
N PRO A 345 -22.22 10.44 8.23
CA PRO A 345 -21.95 11.85 7.93
C PRO A 345 -20.65 12.02 7.12
N SER A 346 -20.70 12.80 6.04
CA SER A 346 -19.56 13.06 5.14
C SER A 346 -18.32 13.64 5.84
N VAL A 347 -18.53 14.25 7.00
CA VAL A 347 -17.46 14.81 7.85
C VAL A 347 -16.58 13.71 8.44
N LEU A 348 -17.13 12.53 8.76
CA LEU A 348 -16.37 11.38 9.25
C LEU A 348 -16.31 10.34 8.14
N LYS A 349 -15.46 10.58 7.13
CA LYS A 349 -15.13 9.58 6.11
C LYS A 349 -14.73 8.27 6.81
N MET A 350 -15.62 7.28 6.79
CA MET A 350 -15.45 6.02 7.49
C MET A 350 -14.89 4.99 6.51
N SER A 351 -13.57 4.84 6.54
CA SER A 351 -12.84 3.82 5.79
C SER A 351 -12.76 2.49 6.57
N LEU A 352 -12.28 1.44 5.91
CA LEU A 352 -12.11 0.12 6.50
C LEU A 352 -11.16 0.14 7.71
N GLY A 353 -9.99 0.77 7.54
CA GLY A 353 -8.99 0.93 8.59
C GLY A 353 -9.54 1.69 9.79
N ARG A 354 -10.32 2.76 9.56
CA ARG A 354 -10.94 3.55 10.64
C ARG A 354 -12.02 2.77 11.38
N LEU A 355 -12.83 1.97 10.67
CA LEU A 355 -13.81 1.07 11.29
C LEU A 355 -13.12 0.05 12.21
N ALA A 356 -12.06 -0.61 11.73
CA ALA A 356 -11.30 -1.59 12.49
C ALA A 356 -10.70 -0.97 13.75
N LEU A 357 -10.06 0.20 13.62
CA LEU A 357 -9.45 0.91 14.74
C LEU A 357 -10.45 1.34 15.79
N LEU A 358 -11.60 1.88 15.38
CA LEU A 358 -12.66 2.27 16.31
C LEU A 358 -13.26 1.08 17.03
N ALA A 359 -13.49 -0.04 16.32
CA ALA A 359 -13.98 -1.26 16.93
C ALA A 359 -12.99 -1.83 17.96
N ILE A 360 -11.69 -1.85 17.62
CA ILE A 360 -10.62 -2.30 18.53
C ILE A 360 -10.45 -1.33 19.72
N ALA A 361 -10.44 -0.03 19.47
CA ALA A 361 -10.39 0.98 20.52
C ALA A 361 -11.62 0.91 21.45
N GLY A 362 -12.78 0.47 20.93
CA GLY A 362 -14.00 0.23 21.68
C GLY A 362 -13.82 -0.74 22.85
N PHE A 363 -12.87 -1.68 22.76
CA PHE A 363 -12.51 -2.58 23.86
C PHE A 363 -11.97 -1.85 25.10
N THR A 364 -11.20 -0.77 24.90
CA THR A 364 -10.72 0.08 26.01
C THR A 364 -11.88 0.77 26.71
N GLY A 365 -12.85 1.28 25.94
CA GLY A 365 -14.07 1.90 26.46
C GLY A 365 -14.91 0.92 27.26
N PHE A 366 -15.17 -0.26 26.68
CA PHE A 366 -15.98 -1.30 27.31
C PHE A 366 -15.38 -1.77 28.64
N ALA A 367 -14.06 -1.92 28.72
CA ALA A 367 -13.36 -2.37 29.93
C ALA A 367 -13.53 -1.42 31.14
N VAL A 368 -13.89 -0.16 30.89
CA VAL A 368 -13.99 0.88 31.93
C VAL A 368 -15.45 1.19 32.33
N LEU A 369 -16.44 0.71 31.57
CA LEU A 369 -17.85 0.98 31.85
C LEU A 369 -18.31 0.38 33.19
N PRO A 370 -19.18 1.10 33.94
CA PRO A 370 -19.72 0.60 35.20
C PRO A 370 -20.78 -0.48 34.99
N ARG A 371 -20.73 -1.58 35.77
CA ARG A 371 -21.74 -2.64 35.68
C ARG A 371 -23.17 -2.09 35.85
N PRO A 372 -24.09 -2.42 34.94
CA PRO A 372 -25.47 -1.96 35.03
C PRO A 372 -26.17 -2.66 36.19
N LYS A 373 -27.13 -1.95 36.81
CA LYS A 373 -27.91 -2.47 37.94
C LYS A 373 -29.02 -3.45 37.50
N PHE A 374 -29.35 -3.47 36.22
CA PHE A 374 -30.35 -4.35 35.64
C PHE A 374 -29.70 -5.62 35.09
N THR A 375 -30.41 -6.75 35.20
CA THR A 375 -29.93 -8.06 34.75
C THR A 375 -30.88 -8.70 33.77
N VAL A 376 -30.33 -9.28 32.71
CA VAL A 376 -31.05 -9.94 31.62
C VAL A 376 -31.03 -11.47 31.83
N PRO A 377 -32.14 -12.19 31.58
CA PRO A 377 -32.15 -13.65 31.61
C PRO A 377 -31.37 -14.27 30.43
N ILE A 378 -30.90 -15.51 30.59
CA ILE A 378 -30.05 -16.20 29.60
C ILE A 378 -30.70 -16.30 28.21
N TRP A 379 -32.02 -16.55 28.13
CA TRP A 379 -32.72 -16.64 26.85
C TRP A 379 -32.71 -15.31 26.09
N ALA A 380 -32.76 -14.19 26.81
CA ALA A 380 -32.72 -12.86 26.19
C ALA A 380 -31.30 -12.51 25.70
N ALA A 381 -30.26 -13.05 26.35
CA ALA A 381 -28.90 -12.97 25.81
C ALA A 381 -28.76 -13.73 24.48
N ALA A 382 -29.29 -14.95 24.39
CA ALA A 382 -29.30 -15.75 23.17
C ALA A 382 -30.10 -15.04 22.04
N LEU A 383 -31.29 -14.53 22.36
CA LEU A 383 -32.13 -13.79 21.41
C LEU A 383 -31.45 -12.51 20.91
N SER A 384 -30.72 -11.81 21.80
CA SER A 384 -29.96 -10.62 21.42
C SER A 384 -28.86 -10.95 20.40
N SER A 385 -28.09 -12.02 20.61
CA SER A 385 -27.10 -12.46 19.61
C SER A 385 -27.74 -12.92 18.30
N ALA A 386 -28.88 -13.63 18.38
CA ALA A 386 -29.60 -14.09 17.19
C ALA A 386 -30.06 -12.93 16.29
N LEU A 387 -30.42 -11.78 16.89
CA LEU A 387 -30.89 -10.60 16.18
C LEU A 387 -29.74 -9.66 15.76
N LEU A 388 -28.80 -9.39 16.66
CA LEU A 388 -27.75 -8.40 16.43
C LEU A 388 -26.65 -8.92 15.50
N PHE A 389 -26.33 -10.20 15.51
CA PHE A 389 -25.29 -10.73 14.64
C PHE A 389 -25.63 -10.58 13.14
N PRO A 390 -26.81 -10.99 12.66
CA PRO A 390 -27.22 -10.71 11.28
C PRO A 390 -27.19 -9.21 10.96
N LEU A 391 -27.68 -8.36 11.88
CA LEU A 391 -27.70 -6.91 11.67
C LEU A 391 -26.30 -6.33 11.48
N VAL A 392 -25.34 -6.70 12.35
CA VAL A 392 -23.95 -6.24 12.28
C VAL A 392 -23.28 -6.70 10.99
N VAL A 393 -23.43 -7.98 10.62
CA VAL A 393 -22.81 -8.52 9.39
C VAL A 393 -23.40 -7.85 8.14
N THR A 394 -24.72 -7.64 8.11
CA THR A 394 -25.39 -7.00 6.97
C THR A 394 -25.00 -5.51 6.88
N TRP A 395 -24.90 -4.82 8.01
CA TRP A 395 -24.45 -3.44 8.08
C TRP A 395 -22.99 -3.30 7.63
N ALA A 396 -22.08 -4.15 8.12
CA ALA A 396 -20.69 -4.15 7.68
C ALA A 396 -20.57 -4.42 6.17
N ARG A 397 -21.31 -5.42 5.65
CA ARG A 397 -21.33 -5.73 4.22
C ARG A 397 -21.84 -4.57 3.36
N SER A 398 -22.79 -3.78 3.85
CA SER A 398 -23.33 -2.62 3.10
C SER A 398 -22.30 -1.52 2.83
N GLY A 399 -21.18 -1.51 3.56
CA GLY A 399 -20.09 -0.58 3.32
C GLY A 399 -19.02 -1.09 2.35
N LEU A 400 -19.00 -2.38 2.02
CA LEU A 400 -18.00 -2.96 1.10
C LEU A 400 -18.32 -2.59 -0.35
N GLN A 401 -17.30 -2.17 -1.09
CA GLN A 401 -17.41 -2.06 -2.54
C GLN A 401 -17.28 -3.45 -3.20
N PRO A 402 -17.95 -3.71 -4.36
CA PRO A 402 -18.10 -5.05 -4.93
C PRO A 402 -16.80 -5.83 -5.19
N LEU A 403 -15.67 -5.14 -5.39
CA LEU A 403 -14.38 -5.73 -5.73
C LEU A 403 -13.29 -5.56 -4.66
N SER A 404 -13.63 -4.89 -3.56
CA SER A 404 -12.69 -4.48 -2.50
C SER A 404 -11.97 -5.61 -1.78
N LEU A 405 -12.43 -6.86 -1.89
CA LEU A 405 -11.82 -8.03 -1.23
C LEU A 405 -11.23 -9.05 -2.22
N ALA A 406 -11.21 -8.72 -3.52
CA ALA A 406 -10.79 -9.66 -4.56
C ALA A 406 -9.26 -9.88 -4.57
N SER A 407 -8.50 -8.79 -4.51
CA SER A 407 -7.05 -8.74 -4.67
C SER A 407 -6.30 -9.12 -3.38
N ASP A 408 -6.19 -8.19 -2.43
CA ASP A 408 -5.27 -8.31 -1.30
C ASP A 408 -5.84 -9.17 -0.15
N ARG A 409 -4.97 -9.98 0.46
CA ARG A 409 -5.28 -10.69 1.69
C ARG A 409 -5.31 -9.77 2.89
N PHE A 410 -4.52 -8.70 2.93
CA PHE A 410 -4.43 -7.83 4.09
C PHE A 410 -5.76 -7.11 4.38
N GLU A 411 -6.39 -6.55 3.34
CA GLU A 411 -7.71 -5.90 3.42
C GLU A 411 -8.78 -6.83 4.01
N TRP A 412 -8.82 -8.09 3.56
CA TRP A 412 -9.72 -9.09 4.13
C TRP A 412 -9.45 -9.38 5.61
N ILE A 413 -8.19 -9.47 6.05
CA ILE A 413 -7.85 -9.68 7.46
C ILE A 413 -8.36 -8.50 8.30
N VAL A 414 -8.18 -7.28 7.82
CA VAL A 414 -8.64 -6.06 8.51
C VAL A 414 -10.17 -6.01 8.57
N TYR A 415 -10.86 -6.36 7.48
CA TYR A 415 -12.32 -6.47 7.47
C TYR A 415 -12.84 -7.55 8.43
N GLU A 416 -12.22 -8.74 8.44
CA GLU A 416 -12.55 -9.80 9.39
C GLU A 416 -12.37 -9.34 10.84
N THR A 417 -11.23 -8.71 11.12
CA THR A 417 -10.90 -8.18 12.45
C THR A 417 -11.94 -7.13 12.89
N ALA A 418 -12.36 -6.23 11.99
CA ALA A 418 -13.36 -5.20 12.28
C ALA A 418 -14.73 -5.82 12.63
N VAL A 419 -15.21 -6.76 11.81
CA VAL A 419 -16.48 -7.47 12.05
C VAL A 419 -16.41 -8.28 13.35
N ALA A 420 -15.33 -9.04 13.55
CA ALA A 420 -15.10 -9.80 14.77
C ALA A 420 -15.06 -8.89 16.01
N ALA A 421 -14.50 -7.69 15.90
CA ALA A 421 -14.42 -6.75 17.02
C ALA A 421 -15.81 -6.23 17.43
N ILE A 422 -16.64 -5.83 16.47
CA ILE A 422 -18.01 -5.33 16.73
C ILE A 422 -18.88 -6.46 17.31
N LEU A 423 -18.78 -7.68 16.75
CA LEU A 423 -19.49 -8.84 17.28
C LEU A 423 -19.00 -9.19 18.70
N THR A 424 -17.70 -9.06 18.99
CA THR A 424 -17.15 -9.29 20.33
C THR A 424 -17.73 -8.30 21.34
N LEU A 425 -17.74 -7.01 21.00
CA LEU A 425 -18.36 -5.97 21.84
C LEU A 425 -19.84 -6.25 22.09
N THR A 426 -20.55 -6.77 21.08
CA THR A 426 -21.95 -7.17 21.18
C THR A 426 -22.14 -8.32 22.16
N VAL A 427 -21.42 -9.44 21.99
CA VAL A 427 -21.50 -10.59 22.90
C VAL A 427 -21.07 -10.21 24.31
N ALA A 428 -19.97 -9.46 24.44
CA ALA A 428 -19.47 -9.06 25.74
C ALA A 428 -20.48 -8.17 26.48
N SER A 429 -21.13 -7.22 25.78
CA SER A 429 -22.19 -6.38 26.35
C SER A 429 -23.36 -7.21 26.85
N VAL A 430 -23.76 -8.21 26.06
CA VAL A 430 -24.84 -9.14 26.42
C VAL A 430 -24.46 -9.99 27.63
N LEU A 431 -23.27 -10.62 27.62
CA LEU A 431 -22.79 -11.44 28.74
C LEU A 431 -22.62 -10.62 30.02
N TRP A 432 -22.21 -9.36 29.89
CA TRP A 432 -22.06 -8.44 31.00
C TRP A 432 -23.38 -8.09 31.69
N LEU A 433 -24.51 -8.15 30.97
CA LEU A 433 -25.86 -7.95 31.48
C LEU A 433 -26.48 -9.21 32.13
N THR A 434 -25.87 -10.39 32.02
CA THR A 434 -26.49 -11.65 32.48
C THR A 434 -26.54 -11.81 34.01
N ARG A 435 -27.62 -12.41 34.50
CA ARG A 435 -27.90 -12.62 35.94
C ARG A 435 -26.86 -13.52 36.63
N SER A 436 -26.51 -13.21 37.88
CA SER A 436 -25.66 -14.04 38.75
C SER A 436 -26.45 -15.21 39.35
N GLY A 437 -26.63 -16.29 38.59
CA GLY A 437 -26.93 -17.60 39.18
C GLY A 437 -25.67 -18.24 39.76
N ARG A 438 -25.77 -19.28 40.59
CA ARG A 438 -24.64 -20.18 40.88
C ARG A 438 -24.81 -21.44 40.02
N SER A 439 -24.18 -21.49 38.85
CA SER A 439 -23.97 -22.76 38.16
C SER A 439 -22.82 -23.50 38.82
N ALA A 440 -22.99 -24.79 39.13
CA ALA A 440 -21.95 -25.58 39.81
C ALA A 440 -20.84 -26.08 38.86
N HIS A 441 -21.03 -26.01 37.54
CA HIS A 441 -20.18 -26.75 36.59
C HIS A 441 -19.50 -25.85 35.56
N LYS A 442 -18.16 -25.76 35.66
CA LYS A 442 -17.29 -25.06 34.70
C LYS A 442 -17.29 -25.69 33.30
N VAL A 443 -17.81 -26.91 33.13
CA VAL A 443 -17.90 -27.65 31.85
C VAL A 443 -18.59 -26.85 30.75
N TRP A 444 -19.55 -25.99 31.11
CA TRP A 444 -20.24 -25.11 30.15
C TRP A 444 -19.32 -24.17 29.37
N THR A 445 -18.13 -23.83 29.90
CA THR A 445 -17.12 -23.05 29.15
C THR A 445 -16.59 -23.82 27.94
N LEU A 446 -16.30 -25.11 28.11
CA LEU A 446 -15.85 -25.99 27.03
C LEU A 446 -16.96 -26.23 26.02
N VAL A 447 -18.21 -26.39 26.50
CA VAL A 447 -19.37 -26.55 25.61
C VAL A 447 -19.56 -25.32 24.72
N ALA A 448 -19.48 -24.11 25.28
CA ALA A 448 -19.59 -22.87 24.51
C ALA A 448 -18.49 -22.73 23.46
N MET A 449 -17.24 -23.04 23.83
CA MET A 449 -16.11 -22.97 22.92
C MET A 449 -16.20 -24.05 21.81
N ALA A 450 -16.54 -25.28 22.18
CA ALA A 450 -16.69 -26.38 21.23
C ALA A 450 -17.83 -26.14 20.24
N SER A 451 -18.99 -25.64 20.69
CA SER A 451 -20.10 -25.34 19.80
C SER A 451 -19.78 -24.16 18.87
N ALA A 452 -19.11 -23.11 19.37
CA ALA A 452 -18.68 -21.97 18.56
C ALA A 452 -17.67 -22.38 17.47
N VAL A 453 -16.68 -23.21 17.80
CA VAL A 453 -15.68 -23.71 16.85
C VAL A 453 -16.31 -24.67 15.84
N LEU A 454 -17.20 -25.56 16.28
CA LEU A 454 -17.89 -26.49 15.39
C LEU A 454 -18.75 -25.76 14.35
N LEU A 455 -19.55 -24.76 14.78
CA LEU A 455 -20.34 -23.94 13.86
C LEU A 455 -19.46 -23.17 12.87
N GLY A 456 -18.35 -22.59 13.35
CA GLY A 456 -17.38 -21.91 12.49
C GLY A 456 -16.76 -22.85 11.45
N ALA A 457 -16.37 -24.07 11.85
CA ALA A 457 -15.80 -25.08 10.97
C ALA A 457 -16.79 -25.57 9.91
N ILE A 458 -18.05 -25.82 10.30
CA ILE A 458 -19.11 -26.20 9.36
C ILE A 458 -19.36 -25.05 8.37
N GLY A 459 -19.50 -23.81 8.87
CA GLY A 459 -19.69 -22.64 8.03
C GLY A 459 -18.55 -22.44 7.03
N GLY A 460 -17.30 -22.53 7.48
CA GLY A 460 -16.13 -22.45 6.61
C GLY A 460 -16.12 -23.55 5.56
N THR A 461 -16.50 -24.78 5.93
CA THR A 461 -16.61 -25.91 4.98
C THR A 461 -17.69 -25.66 3.93
N LEU A 462 -18.85 -25.14 4.33
CA LEU A 462 -19.93 -24.78 3.39
C LEU A 462 -19.49 -23.72 2.39
N VAL A 463 -18.77 -22.69 2.85
CA VAL A 463 -18.26 -21.63 1.97
C VAL A 463 -17.19 -22.16 1.01
N LEU A 464 -16.24 -22.96 1.50
CA LEU A 464 -15.18 -23.53 0.65
C LEU A 464 -15.70 -24.55 -0.36
N ASN A 465 -16.81 -25.22 -0.06
CA ASN A 465 -17.38 -26.23 -0.95
C ASN A 465 -18.42 -25.66 -1.90
N GLY A 466 -19.21 -24.67 -1.47
CA GLY A 466 -20.38 -24.20 -2.23
C GLY A 466 -20.57 -22.69 -2.30
N ALA A 467 -19.60 -21.87 -1.84
CA ALA A 467 -19.68 -20.40 -1.85
C ALA A 467 -21.02 -19.86 -1.31
N PHE A 468 -21.52 -20.51 -0.26
CA PHE A 468 -22.87 -20.27 0.26
C PHE A 468 -22.92 -20.44 1.78
N LEU A 469 -23.78 -19.65 2.42
CA LEU A 469 -24.22 -19.85 3.79
C LEU A 469 -25.75 -19.76 3.85
N PRO A 470 -26.43 -20.67 4.57
CA PRO A 470 -27.89 -20.61 4.73
C PRO A 470 -28.36 -19.28 5.29
N VAL A 471 -29.54 -18.82 4.84
CA VAL A 471 -30.20 -17.65 5.41
C VAL A 471 -30.42 -17.89 6.90
N GLY A 472 -29.93 -16.97 7.74
CA GLY A 472 -30.01 -17.10 9.19
C GLY A 472 -28.92 -17.99 9.82
N TRP A 473 -27.95 -18.51 9.07
CA TRP A 473 -26.81 -19.28 9.62
C TRP A 473 -26.16 -18.58 10.81
N ILE A 474 -25.92 -17.27 10.66
CA ILE A 474 -25.28 -16.45 11.69
C ILE A 474 -26.11 -16.34 13.00
N ALA A 475 -27.42 -16.59 12.96
CA ALA A 475 -28.25 -16.61 14.16
C ALA A 475 -27.99 -17.83 15.06
N LEU A 476 -27.38 -18.91 14.53
CA LEU A 476 -27.04 -20.12 15.30
C LEU A 476 -26.02 -19.85 16.42
N TRP A 477 -25.29 -18.73 16.35
CA TRP A 477 -24.39 -18.28 17.43
C TRP A 477 -25.13 -17.86 18.71
N ALA A 478 -26.46 -17.86 18.71
CA ALA A 478 -27.27 -17.83 19.92
C ALA A 478 -26.99 -19.01 20.87
N ILE A 479 -26.67 -20.19 20.32
CA ILE A 479 -26.36 -21.41 21.09
C ILE A 479 -25.08 -21.22 21.94
N PRO A 480 -23.90 -20.92 21.35
CA PRO A 480 -22.69 -20.66 22.14
C PRO A 480 -22.84 -19.44 23.06
N THR A 481 -23.62 -18.43 22.68
CA THR A 481 -23.89 -17.27 23.55
C THR A 481 -24.70 -17.65 24.79
N ALA A 482 -25.72 -18.50 24.65
CA ALA A 482 -26.53 -19.00 25.76
C ALA A 482 -25.70 -19.85 26.73
N THR A 483 -24.88 -20.76 26.19
CA THR A 483 -24.01 -21.62 27.01
C THR A 483 -22.89 -20.82 27.66
N ALA A 484 -22.35 -19.79 27.00
CA ALA A 484 -21.41 -18.86 27.60
C ALA A 484 -22.05 -18.04 28.74
N ALA A 485 -23.29 -17.58 28.57
CA ALA A 485 -24.04 -16.90 29.63
C ALA A 485 -24.17 -17.79 30.87
N VAL A 486 -24.53 -19.07 30.70
CA VAL A 486 -24.52 -20.07 31.79
C VAL A 486 -23.12 -20.24 32.37
N ALA A 487 -22.10 -20.38 31.52
CA ALA A 487 -20.74 -20.65 31.94
C ALA A 487 -20.17 -19.54 32.83
N THR A 488 -20.41 -18.26 32.50
CA THR A 488 -19.91 -17.12 33.28
C THR A 488 -20.42 -17.08 34.72
N THR A 489 -21.55 -17.73 35.01
CA THR A 489 -22.12 -17.83 36.36
C THR A 489 -21.41 -18.83 37.28
N ALA A 490 -20.55 -19.71 36.73
CA ALA A 490 -19.77 -20.68 37.49
C ALA A 490 -18.42 -20.14 38.00
N TRP A 491 -18.08 -18.89 37.66
CA TRP A 491 -16.78 -18.26 37.98
C TRP A 491 -16.94 -17.18 39.05
N SER A 492 -15.90 -17.00 39.88
CA SER A 492 -15.89 -15.96 40.92
C SER A 492 -15.96 -14.55 40.32
N ASP A 493 -16.39 -13.57 41.12
CA ASP A 493 -16.62 -12.20 40.64
C ASP A 493 -15.38 -11.55 39.98
N GLY A 494 -14.17 -11.94 40.39
CA GLY A 494 -12.91 -11.50 39.78
C GLY A 494 -12.56 -12.21 38.47
N GLN A 495 -12.88 -13.50 38.32
CA GLN A 495 -12.56 -14.29 37.11
C GLN A 495 -13.63 -14.17 36.03
N ARG A 496 -14.89 -13.92 36.43
CA ARG A 496 -16.04 -13.76 35.53
C ARG A 496 -15.83 -12.77 34.37
N PRO A 497 -15.31 -11.54 34.56
CA PRO A 497 -15.10 -10.62 33.44
C PRO A 497 -14.06 -11.13 32.45
N ILE A 498 -12.98 -11.77 32.93
CA ILE A 498 -11.92 -12.33 32.07
C ILE A 498 -12.48 -13.49 31.24
N VAL A 499 -13.19 -14.42 31.87
CA VAL A 499 -13.76 -15.58 31.17
C VAL A 499 -14.86 -15.15 30.21
N GLY A 500 -15.74 -14.23 30.60
CA GLY A 500 -16.77 -13.68 29.72
C GLY A 500 -16.18 -12.98 28.51
N TRP A 501 -15.06 -12.28 28.68
CA TRP A 501 -14.33 -11.63 27.59
C TRP A 501 -13.72 -12.62 26.60
N LEU A 502 -12.98 -13.61 27.10
CA LEU A 502 -12.36 -14.63 26.27
C LEU A 502 -13.42 -15.43 25.49
N LEU A 503 -14.55 -15.77 26.13
CA LEU A 503 -15.66 -16.42 25.45
C LEU A 503 -16.28 -15.52 24.37
N ALA A 504 -16.46 -14.23 24.64
CA ALA A 504 -16.99 -13.29 23.65
C ALA A 504 -16.11 -13.22 22.40
N ILE A 505 -14.78 -13.15 22.57
CA ILE A 505 -13.82 -13.12 21.44
C ILE A 505 -13.93 -14.40 20.61
N VAL A 506 -13.94 -15.56 21.26
CA VAL A 506 -14.02 -16.85 20.56
C VAL A 506 -15.32 -16.96 19.78
N ILE A 507 -16.46 -16.65 20.40
CA ILE A 507 -17.79 -16.73 19.77
C ILE A 507 -17.89 -15.77 18.58
N ALA A 508 -17.42 -14.54 18.73
CA ALA A 508 -17.49 -13.53 17.69
C ALA A 508 -16.54 -13.82 16.52
N THR A 509 -15.33 -14.29 16.80
CA THR A 509 -14.36 -14.60 15.73
C THR A 509 -14.82 -15.82 14.93
N THR A 510 -15.31 -16.88 15.58
CA THR A 510 -15.83 -18.04 14.83
C THR A 510 -17.10 -17.72 14.03
N ALA A 511 -17.84 -16.65 14.41
CA ALA A 511 -18.95 -16.10 13.64
C ALA A 511 -18.49 -15.27 12.43
N ALA A 512 -17.49 -14.41 12.62
CA ALA A 512 -17.00 -13.49 11.60
C ALA A 512 -16.28 -14.20 10.45
N VAL A 513 -15.42 -15.17 10.76
CA VAL A 513 -14.59 -15.89 9.78
C VAL A 513 -15.39 -16.47 8.60
N PRO A 514 -16.43 -17.31 8.78
CA PRO A 514 -17.14 -17.89 7.64
C PRO A 514 -17.91 -16.84 6.82
N ASN A 515 -18.46 -15.79 7.45
CA ASN A 515 -19.22 -14.76 6.74
C ASN A 515 -18.31 -13.86 5.90
N THR A 516 -17.18 -13.45 6.46
CA THR A 516 -16.20 -12.60 5.76
C THR A 516 -15.43 -13.39 4.71
N LEU A 517 -15.23 -14.71 4.92
CA LEU A 517 -14.72 -15.61 3.89
C LEU A 517 -15.69 -15.71 2.71
N LEU A 518 -17.00 -15.80 2.97
CA LEU A 518 -18.01 -15.79 1.91
C LEU A 518 -17.96 -14.49 1.10
N ASP A 519 -17.90 -13.33 1.78
CA ASP A 519 -17.77 -12.02 1.11
C ASP A 519 -16.54 -11.98 0.20
N ARG A 520 -15.40 -12.49 0.67
CA ARG A 520 -14.17 -12.59 -0.13
C ARG A 520 -14.29 -13.52 -1.33
N VAL A 521 -14.86 -14.71 -1.14
CA VAL A 521 -15.04 -15.68 -2.24
C VAL A 521 -15.95 -15.09 -3.31
N ASN A 522 -17.05 -14.44 -2.91
CA ASN A 522 -17.95 -13.77 -3.83
C ASN A 522 -17.27 -12.62 -4.58
N ALA A 523 -16.51 -11.76 -3.88
CA ALA A 523 -15.78 -10.67 -4.53
C ALA A 523 -14.78 -11.20 -5.57
N ARG A 524 -14.09 -12.33 -5.29
CA ARG A 524 -13.20 -12.99 -6.24
C ARG A 524 -13.93 -13.58 -7.45
N ILE A 525 -15.07 -14.24 -7.21
CA ILE A 525 -15.95 -14.75 -8.28
C ILE A 525 -16.42 -13.61 -9.17
N THR A 526 -16.90 -12.51 -8.59
CA THR A 526 -17.33 -11.33 -9.35
C THR A 526 -16.16 -10.68 -10.11
N ALA A 527 -14.99 -10.51 -9.49
CA ALA A 527 -13.82 -9.94 -10.14
C ALA A 527 -13.36 -10.80 -11.32
N GLY A 528 -13.26 -12.12 -11.14
CA GLY A 528 -12.88 -13.02 -12.22
C GLY A 528 -13.92 -13.08 -13.34
N GLY A 529 -15.21 -12.97 -13.00
CA GLY A 529 -16.28 -12.89 -13.98
C GLY A 529 -16.23 -11.62 -14.82
N LEU A 530 -15.97 -10.46 -14.19
CA LEU A 530 -15.78 -9.19 -14.90
C LEU A 530 -14.56 -9.24 -15.82
N GLN A 531 -13.44 -9.82 -15.37
CA GLN A 531 -12.25 -10.00 -16.20
C GLN A 531 -12.54 -10.83 -17.46
N LEU A 532 -13.32 -11.91 -17.36
CA LEU A 532 -13.73 -12.70 -18.53
C LEU A 532 -14.68 -11.91 -19.45
N ILE A 533 -15.60 -11.13 -18.89
CA ILE A 533 -16.53 -10.29 -19.67
C ILE A 533 -15.78 -9.18 -20.39
N GLU A 534 -14.84 -8.51 -19.74
CA GLU A 534 -13.96 -7.48 -20.31
C GLU A 534 -13.05 -8.07 -21.40
N ALA A 535 -12.54 -9.29 -21.20
CA ALA A 535 -11.78 -10.01 -22.21
C ALA A 535 -12.63 -10.40 -23.45
N ALA A 536 -13.90 -10.69 -23.26
CA ALA A 536 -14.85 -10.97 -24.34
C ALA A 536 -15.43 -9.69 -24.98
N ALA A 537 -15.20 -8.52 -24.39
CA ALA A 537 -15.76 -7.27 -24.90
C ALA A 537 -15.18 -6.91 -26.28
N VAL A 538 -16.06 -6.39 -27.16
CA VAL A 538 -15.66 -5.90 -28.48
C VAL A 538 -14.88 -4.59 -28.38
N GLU A 539 -15.25 -3.75 -27.44
CA GLU A 539 -14.67 -2.43 -27.22
C GLU A 539 -14.10 -2.33 -25.80
N ASP A 540 -12.96 -1.65 -25.69
CA ASP A 540 -12.28 -1.28 -24.45
C ASP A 540 -11.93 0.21 -24.54
N PRO A 541 -12.74 1.09 -23.91
CA PRO A 541 -12.62 2.54 -24.08
C PRO A 541 -11.32 3.08 -23.47
N ASP A 542 -10.80 2.45 -22.42
CA ASP A 542 -9.58 2.89 -21.74
C ASP A 542 -8.36 2.59 -22.60
N LEU A 543 -8.31 1.39 -23.19
CA LEU A 543 -7.29 1.00 -24.17
C LEU A 543 -7.36 1.88 -25.44
N GLU A 544 -8.56 2.11 -25.99
CA GLU A 544 -8.74 2.96 -27.17
C GLU A 544 -8.24 4.39 -26.93
N LEU A 545 -8.61 4.97 -25.79
CA LEU A 545 -8.20 6.32 -25.42
C LEU A 545 -6.69 6.40 -25.14
N GLY A 546 -6.11 5.37 -24.51
CA GLY A 546 -4.67 5.25 -24.32
C GLY A 546 -3.90 5.15 -25.65
N LEU A 547 -4.38 4.37 -26.61
CA LEU A 547 -3.77 4.25 -27.95
C LEU A 547 -3.80 5.59 -28.71
N VAL A 548 -4.91 6.32 -28.66
CA VAL A 548 -5.02 7.65 -29.27
C VAL A 548 -4.01 8.64 -28.64
N ARG A 549 -3.85 8.63 -27.31
CA ARG A 549 -2.82 9.43 -26.63
C ARG A 549 -1.41 9.00 -27.04
N LEU A 550 -1.16 7.71 -27.17
CA LEU A 550 0.13 7.18 -27.61
C LEU A 550 0.50 7.71 -29.00
N GLY A 551 -0.44 7.72 -29.94
CA GLY A 551 -0.23 8.26 -31.28
C GLY A 551 0.17 9.74 -31.28
N SER A 552 -0.53 10.58 -30.52
CA SER A 552 -0.24 12.02 -30.45
C SER A 552 1.09 12.34 -29.74
N LEU A 553 1.41 11.58 -28.69
CA LEU A 553 2.70 11.68 -28.00
C LEU A 553 3.86 11.25 -28.90
N ALA A 554 3.69 10.16 -29.65
CA ALA A 554 4.70 9.68 -30.58
C ALA A 554 5.00 10.69 -31.69
N ASP A 555 3.96 11.30 -32.29
CA ASP A 555 4.15 12.33 -33.31
C ASP A 555 4.86 13.57 -32.75
N SER A 556 4.51 14.00 -31.54
CA SER A 556 5.19 15.10 -30.86
C SER A 556 6.67 14.78 -30.59
N LEU A 557 7.00 13.54 -30.21
CA LEU A 557 8.38 13.11 -29.96
C LEU A 557 9.18 12.99 -31.26
N ALA A 558 8.57 12.48 -32.33
CA ALA A 558 9.19 12.41 -33.65
C ALA A 558 9.53 13.80 -34.19
N GLY A 559 8.62 14.78 -34.05
CA GLY A 559 8.86 16.18 -34.43
C GLY A 559 10.00 16.86 -33.66
N SER A 560 10.40 16.30 -32.50
CA SER A 560 11.55 16.77 -31.72
C SER A 560 12.88 16.09 -32.09
N GLY A 561 12.89 15.17 -33.06
CA GLY A 561 14.10 14.48 -33.53
C GLY A 561 14.61 13.39 -32.57
N ARG A 562 13.75 12.84 -31.72
CA ARG A 562 14.08 11.69 -30.84
C ARG A 562 14.30 10.41 -31.66
N GLY A 563 15.12 9.48 -31.15
CA GLY A 563 15.33 8.19 -31.80
C GLY A 563 14.10 7.27 -31.68
N ASP A 564 13.91 6.37 -32.65
CA ASP A 564 12.75 5.47 -32.76
C ASP A 564 12.43 4.73 -31.44
N VAL A 565 13.44 4.17 -30.77
CA VAL A 565 13.24 3.41 -29.52
C VAL A 565 12.75 4.31 -28.38
N ASP A 566 13.25 5.54 -28.31
CA ASP A 566 12.83 6.52 -27.29
C ASP A 566 11.39 6.96 -27.54
N ILE A 567 11.02 7.16 -28.81
CA ILE A 567 9.63 7.48 -29.20
C ILE A 567 8.70 6.37 -28.74
N LEU A 568 9.00 5.10 -29.09
CA LEU A 568 8.17 3.95 -28.74
C LEU A 568 7.98 3.84 -27.23
N TYR A 569 9.06 3.92 -26.46
CA TYR A 569 9.02 3.75 -25.02
C TYR A 569 8.36 4.92 -24.29
N GLN A 570 8.73 6.16 -24.61
CA GLN A 570 8.18 7.32 -23.90
C GLN A 570 6.73 7.59 -24.26
N ALA A 571 6.31 7.38 -25.52
CA ALA A 571 4.91 7.49 -25.89
C ALA A 571 4.06 6.42 -25.18
N TRP A 572 4.57 5.19 -25.07
CA TRP A 572 3.91 4.13 -24.28
C TRP A 572 3.75 4.51 -22.80
N ARG A 573 4.81 5.00 -22.16
CA ARG A 573 4.76 5.39 -20.75
C ARG A 573 3.83 6.58 -20.50
N ALA A 574 4.00 7.66 -21.27
CA ALA A 574 3.26 8.90 -21.07
C ALA A 574 1.78 8.82 -21.51
N SER A 575 1.41 7.82 -22.33
CA SER A 575 0.01 7.59 -22.70
C SER A 575 -0.85 7.02 -21.57
N GLY A 576 -0.25 6.50 -20.50
CA GLY A 576 -0.93 5.80 -19.41
C GLY A 576 -1.07 4.29 -19.64
N LEU A 577 -0.81 3.80 -20.85
CA LEU A 577 -0.88 2.37 -21.20
C LEU A 577 0.12 1.51 -20.41
N ALA A 578 1.21 2.11 -19.92
CA ALA A 578 2.17 1.43 -19.05
C ALA A 578 1.66 1.21 -17.62
N GLU A 579 0.79 2.09 -17.12
CA GLU A 579 0.23 2.00 -15.76
C GLU A 579 -0.85 0.93 -15.68
N GLU A 580 -1.68 0.84 -16.73
CA GLU A 580 -2.76 -0.17 -16.85
C GLU A 580 -2.26 -1.53 -17.38
N LEU A 581 -0.99 -1.59 -17.83
CA LEU A 581 -0.27 -2.82 -18.21
C LEU A 581 -0.91 -3.59 -19.37
N PHE A 582 -1.49 -2.87 -20.33
CA PHE A 582 -2.00 -3.49 -21.56
C PHE A 582 -0.89 -4.20 -22.34
N ALA A 583 -1.25 -5.34 -22.93
CA ALA A 583 -0.38 -6.01 -23.88
C ALA A 583 -0.37 -5.24 -25.19
N LEU A 584 0.82 -4.90 -25.69
CA LEU A 584 1.01 -4.03 -26.84
C LEU A 584 2.22 -4.46 -27.66
N ARG A 585 2.09 -4.38 -28.98
CA ARG A 585 3.21 -4.41 -29.93
C ARG A 585 3.24 -3.07 -30.61
N LEU A 586 4.35 -2.35 -30.46
CA LEU A 586 4.58 -1.08 -31.11
C LEU A 586 5.70 -1.27 -32.14
N THR A 587 5.45 -0.91 -33.38
CA THR A 587 6.43 -1.06 -34.47
C THR A 587 6.61 0.27 -35.18
N MET A 588 7.86 0.68 -35.37
CA MET A 588 8.24 1.83 -36.17
C MET A 588 8.62 1.37 -37.57
N TRP A 589 7.97 1.94 -38.57
CA TRP A 589 8.20 1.67 -39.98
C TRP A 589 8.86 2.88 -40.63
N ASP A 590 9.92 2.65 -41.40
CA ASP A 590 10.59 3.70 -42.15
C ASP A 590 9.79 4.14 -43.40
N GLU A 591 10.30 5.13 -44.13
CA GLU A 591 9.68 5.61 -45.37
C GLU A 591 9.62 4.54 -46.48
N ALA A 592 10.48 3.52 -46.42
CA ALA A 592 10.47 2.40 -47.36
C ALA A 592 9.43 1.32 -46.98
N GLY A 593 8.79 1.45 -45.81
CA GLY A 593 7.87 0.47 -45.27
C GLY A 593 8.57 -0.74 -44.62
N GLU A 594 9.86 -0.62 -44.33
CA GLU A 594 10.61 -1.64 -43.58
C GLU A 594 10.52 -1.37 -42.06
N ASN A 595 10.58 -2.44 -41.28
CA ASN A 595 10.56 -2.37 -39.83
C ASN A 595 11.92 -1.85 -39.33
N SER A 596 11.93 -0.62 -38.80
CA SER A 596 13.11 -0.02 -38.19
C SER A 596 13.32 -0.52 -36.76
N GLN A 597 12.28 -0.47 -35.93
CA GLN A 597 12.32 -0.82 -34.51
C GLN A 597 10.99 -1.39 -34.01
N GLU A 598 11.05 -2.29 -33.03
CA GLU A 598 9.87 -2.90 -32.43
C GLU A 598 9.98 -2.98 -30.89
N LEU A 599 8.91 -2.60 -30.19
CA LEU A 599 8.73 -2.77 -28.76
C LEU A 599 7.57 -3.74 -28.49
N ARG A 600 7.90 -4.91 -27.90
CA ARG A 600 6.93 -5.96 -27.55
C ARG A 600 6.65 -5.98 -26.05
N ILE A 601 5.36 -5.86 -25.70
CA ILE A 601 4.89 -5.75 -24.33
C ILE A 601 3.85 -6.83 -24.10
N GLY A 602 4.29 -7.98 -23.61
CA GLY A 602 3.38 -9.08 -23.28
C GLY A 602 2.73 -9.72 -24.50
N ILE A 603 3.37 -9.64 -25.68
CA ILE A 603 2.95 -10.28 -26.93
C ILE A 603 4.15 -11.02 -27.53
N ASP A 604 3.97 -12.29 -27.85
CA ASP A 604 4.90 -13.12 -28.60
C ASP A 604 4.28 -13.53 -29.95
N GLY A 605 5.09 -13.75 -30.99
CA GLY A 605 4.66 -14.13 -32.36
C GLY A 605 5.12 -13.16 -33.45
N ASP A 606 4.83 -13.43 -34.71
CA ASP A 606 5.11 -12.51 -35.83
C ASP A 606 3.91 -11.58 -36.09
N PRO A 607 4.11 -10.39 -36.69
CA PRO A 607 2.99 -9.51 -37.09
C PRO A 607 2.05 -10.23 -38.05
N SER A 608 0.74 -9.95 -37.96
CA SER A 608 -0.22 -10.45 -38.95
C SER A 608 0.13 -9.93 -40.35
N ASP A 609 -0.05 -10.75 -41.39
CA ASP A 609 0.23 -10.37 -42.78
C ASP A 609 -0.48 -9.07 -43.23
N ASP A 610 -1.61 -8.74 -42.58
CA ASP A 610 -2.43 -7.55 -42.86
C ASP A 610 -1.77 -6.20 -42.46
N LEU A 611 -0.69 -6.20 -41.66
CA LEU A 611 -0.03 -4.96 -41.20
C LEU A 611 0.66 -4.19 -42.33
N ALA A 612 1.28 -4.89 -43.27
CA ALA A 612 2.00 -4.24 -44.37
C ALA A 612 1.04 -3.41 -45.24
N GLU A 613 -0.19 -3.88 -45.43
CA GLU A 613 -1.22 -3.14 -46.16
C GLU A 613 -1.68 -1.90 -45.39
N ILE A 614 -1.93 -2.03 -44.08
CA ILE A 614 -2.35 -0.92 -43.22
C ILE A 614 -1.27 0.17 -43.14
N VAL A 615 0.01 -0.22 -43.04
CA VAL A 615 1.14 0.71 -43.04
C VAL A 615 1.20 1.48 -44.35
N ARG A 616 1.14 0.77 -45.49
CA ARG A 616 1.18 1.39 -46.82
C ARG A 616 0.01 2.36 -47.02
N GLU A 617 -1.19 1.99 -46.61
CA GLU A 617 -2.36 2.88 -46.69
C GLU A 617 -2.23 4.11 -45.77
N ALA A 618 -1.70 3.95 -44.57
CA ALA A 618 -1.43 5.07 -43.66
C ALA A 618 -0.37 6.03 -44.22
N GLN A 619 0.70 5.49 -44.84
CA GLN A 619 1.73 6.27 -45.55
C GLN A 619 1.15 7.03 -46.75
N GLU A 620 0.35 6.35 -47.60
CA GLU A 620 -0.23 6.94 -48.81
C GLU A 620 -1.27 8.02 -48.49
N SER A 621 -2.06 7.81 -47.44
CA SER A 621 -3.11 8.77 -47.04
C SER A 621 -2.62 9.90 -46.15
N GLY A 622 -1.52 9.70 -45.41
CA GLY A 622 -1.03 10.65 -44.40
C GLY A 622 -2.02 10.85 -43.24
N GLU A 623 -3.01 9.97 -43.08
CA GLU A 623 -4.05 10.06 -42.06
C GLU A 623 -3.88 9.00 -40.96
N PHE A 624 -4.25 9.37 -39.74
CA PHE A 624 -4.40 8.43 -38.63
C PHE A 624 -5.44 7.35 -38.97
N ARG A 625 -5.06 6.08 -38.79
CA ARG A 625 -5.94 4.92 -38.98
C ARG A 625 -6.11 4.16 -37.68
N PHE A 626 -7.36 3.80 -37.37
CA PHE A 626 -7.71 3.00 -36.22
C PHE A 626 -8.73 1.93 -36.63
N LEU A 627 -8.36 0.66 -36.46
CA LEU A 627 -9.13 -0.50 -36.85
C LEU A 627 -9.49 -1.32 -35.60
N ARG A 628 -10.68 -1.91 -35.64
CA ARG A 628 -11.21 -2.79 -34.59
C ARG A 628 -11.44 -4.20 -35.15
N PRO A 629 -10.39 -4.96 -35.54
CA PRO A 629 -10.57 -6.26 -36.19
C PRO A 629 -11.18 -7.33 -35.27
N HIS A 630 -11.16 -7.11 -33.94
CA HIS A 630 -11.72 -8.02 -32.95
C HIS A 630 -11.20 -9.47 -33.10
N ARG A 631 -9.89 -9.59 -33.33
CA ARG A 631 -9.17 -10.86 -33.38
C ARG A 631 -8.55 -11.17 -32.01
N ASP A 632 -8.21 -12.43 -31.79
CA ASP A 632 -7.51 -12.88 -30.58
C ASP A 632 -6.07 -12.31 -30.45
N ASP A 633 -5.43 -12.00 -31.58
CA ASP A 633 -4.10 -11.42 -31.70
C ASP A 633 -4.11 -9.90 -31.84
N ALA A 634 -5.27 -9.32 -32.16
CA ALA A 634 -5.46 -7.89 -32.36
C ALA A 634 -6.92 -7.48 -32.10
N ARG A 635 -7.21 -6.94 -30.91
CA ARG A 635 -8.49 -6.25 -30.64
C ARG A 635 -8.50 -4.90 -31.36
N TYR A 636 -7.39 -4.17 -31.26
CA TYR A 636 -7.17 -2.89 -31.92
C TYR A 636 -5.89 -2.89 -32.74
N VAL A 637 -5.94 -2.24 -33.90
CA VAL A 637 -4.77 -1.91 -34.71
C VAL A 637 -4.81 -0.41 -35.02
N MET A 638 -3.76 0.29 -34.64
CA MET A 638 -3.58 1.70 -34.91
C MET A 638 -2.38 1.88 -35.84
N ALA A 639 -2.48 2.78 -36.80
CA ALA A 639 -1.37 3.24 -37.62
C ALA A 639 -1.37 4.77 -37.67
N VAL A 640 -0.24 5.36 -37.29
CA VAL A 640 -0.06 6.81 -37.14
C VAL A 640 1.11 7.24 -38.00
N PRO A 641 0.88 7.97 -39.10
CA PRO A 641 1.95 8.63 -39.82
C PRO A 641 2.52 9.75 -38.94
N LEU A 642 3.83 9.73 -38.72
CA LEU A 642 4.55 10.70 -37.93
C LEU A 642 5.06 11.82 -38.82
N SER A 643 5.25 13.01 -38.24
CA SER A 643 5.84 14.18 -38.90
C SER A 643 7.24 13.94 -39.47
N SER A 644 7.94 12.90 -39.02
CA SER A 644 9.24 12.44 -39.57
C SER A 644 9.14 11.69 -40.89
N GLY A 645 7.94 11.34 -41.37
CA GLY A 645 7.72 10.49 -42.55
C GLY A 645 7.64 8.99 -42.24
N GLN A 646 7.99 8.60 -41.02
CA GLN A 646 7.83 7.23 -40.50
C GLN A 646 6.36 6.94 -40.14
N VAL A 647 6.01 5.67 -39.98
CA VAL A 647 4.72 5.25 -39.44
C VAL A 647 4.90 4.46 -38.17
N LEU A 648 4.15 4.82 -37.13
CA LEU A 648 4.02 4.03 -35.92
C LEU A 648 2.77 3.16 -36.00
N THR A 649 2.92 1.85 -35.86
CA THR A 649 1.77 0.96 -35.65
C THR A 649 1.72 0.45 -34.23
N ALA A 650 0.52 0.36 -33.66
CA ALA A 650 0.25 -0.29 -32.39
C ALA A 650 -0.78 -1.40 -32.56
N ILE A 651 -0.48 -2.59 -32.04
CA ILE A 651 -1.40 -3.71 -31.98
C ILE A 651 -1.65 -4.04 -30.52
N ALA A 652 -2.92 -4.09 -30.15
CA ALA A 652 -3.35 -4.44 -28.81
C ALA A 652 -4.28 -5.66 -28.87
N PRO A 653 -3.86 -6.85 -28.43
CA PRO A 653 -4.73 -8.01 -28.30
C PRO A 653 -5.71 -7.83 -27.12
N PRO A 654 -6.85 -8.54 -27.13
CA PRO A 654 -7.82 -8.53 -26.04
C PRO A 654 -7.27 -9.11 -24.74
N LEU A 655 -6.33 -10.07 -24.85
CA LEU A 655 -5.67 -10.73 -23.73
C LEU A 655 -4.17 -10.89 -24.04
N PRO A 656 -3.28 -10.79 -23.05
CA PRO A 656 -1.89 -11.19 -23.24
C PRO A 656 -1.84 -12.69 -23.57
N PRO A 657 -1.11 -13.14 -24.60
CA PRO A 657 -0.94 -14.57 -24.90
C PRO A 657 -0.47 -15.38 -23.69
N GLU A 658 -0.90 -16.66 -23.64
CA GLU A 658 -0.51 -17.58 -22.58
C GLU A 658 1.01 -17.68 -22.47
N GLY A 659 1.57 -17.27 -21.33
CA GLY A 659 3.00 -17.29 -21.08
C GLY A 659 3.72 -15.96 -21.27
N ALA A 660 3.04 -14.91 -21.75
CA ALA A 660 3.62 -13.60 -21.98
C ALA A 660 3.85 -12.81 -20.68
N ARG A 661 4.76 -13.31 -19.84
CA ARG A 661 5.38 -12.52 -18.77
C ARG A 661 6.42 -11.63 -19.41
N SER A 662 6.03 -10.43 -19.84
CA SER A 662 7.03 -9.47 -20.32
C SER A 662 8.03 -9.15 -19.19
N PRO A 663 9.35 -9.34 -19.42
CA PRO A 663 10.38 -8.90 -18.49
C PRO A 663 10.27 -7.40 -18.22
N LEU A 664 9.87 -6.60 -19.22
CA LEU A 664 9.62 -5.17 -19.08
C LEU A 664 8.41 -4.88 -18.18
N ALA A 665 7.30 -5.61 -18.34
CA ALA A 665 6.12 -5.44 -17.48
C ALA A 665 6.37 -5.89 -16.03
N SER A 666 7.33 -6.78 -15.78
CA SER A 666 7.78 -7.11 -14.42
C SER A 666 8.80 -6.11 -13.87
N LEU A 667 9.64 -5.52 -14.73
CA LEU A 667 10.53 -4.40 -14.41
C LEU A 667 9.76 -3.12 -14.05
N VAL A 668 8.68 -2.80 -14.75
CA VAL A 668 7.80 -1.67 -14.41
C VAL A 668 6.99 -1.94 -13.13
N ARG A 669 6.77 -3.22 -12.76
CA ARG A 669 6.09 -3.62 -11.51
C ARG A 669 7.01 -3.88 -10.32
N GLY A 670 8.32 -3.65 -10.43
CA GLY A 670 9.25 -3.92 -9.32
C GLY A 670 9.38 -5.40 -8.97
N GLY A 671 9.16 -6.28 -9.95
CA GLY A 671 9.26 -7.72 -9.80
C GLY A 671 8.05 -8.38 -9.13
N LEU A 672 6.94 -7.65 -8.93
CA LEU A 672 5.68 -8.25 -8.45
C LEU A 672 5.05 -9.06 -9.59
N PRO A 673 4.88 -10.39 -9.46
CA PRO A 673 4.15 -11.18 -10.45
C PRO A 673 2.72 -10.66 -10.55
N SER A 674 2.13 -10.67 -11.75
CA SER A 674 0.69 -10.41 -11.93
C SER A 674 -0.07 -11.39 -11.04
N GLN A 675 -0.63 -10.86 -9.95
CA GLN A 675 -1.24 -11.68 -8.90
C GLN A 675 -2.69 -12.05 -9.23
N THR A 676 -3.14 -11.74 -10.45
CA THR A 676 -4.40 -12.18 -11.03
C THR A 676 -4.29 -13.62 -11.50
N ASP A 677 -5.23 -14.46 -11.05
CA ASP A 677 -5.40 -15.82 -11.55
C ASP A 677 -5.56 -15.75 -13.09
N PRO A 678 -4.60 -16.26 -13.89
CA PRO A 678 -4.56 -15.97 -15.32
C PRO A 678 -5.73 -16.63 -16.06
N ILE A 679 -6.35 -15.90 -16.99
CA ILE A 679 -7.29 -16.47 -17.95
C ILE A 679 -6.52 -17.44 -18.85
N THR A 680 -7.05 -18.65 -18.97
CA THR A 680 -6.54 -19.70 -19.87
C THR A 680 -7.49 -19.80 -21.06
N LEU A 681 -6.99 -19.78 -22.28
CA LEU A 681 -7.77 -19.84 -23.51
C LEU A 681 -7.51 -21.17 -24.21
N ILE A 682 -8.54 -22.02 -24.32
CA ILE A 682 -8.45 -23.30 -25.02
C ILE A 682 -9.15 -23.18 -26.38
N PRO A 683 -8.47 -23.36 -27.51
CA PRO A 683 -9.11 -23.22 -28.83
C PRO A 683 -10.19 -24.30 -29.03
N ILE A 684 -11.36 -23.87 -29.52
CA ILE A 684 -12.46 -24.78 -29.89
C ILE A 684 -12.20 -25.25 -31.33
N LEU A 685 -11.98 -26.55 -31.50
CA LEU A 685 -11.70 -27.12 -32.83
C LEU A 685 -12.99 -27.49 -33.56
N SER A 686 -12.90 -27.64 -34.88
CA SER A 686 -14.03 -28.03 -35.72
C SER A 686 -14.58 -29.41 -35.31
N GLY A 687 -15.77 -29.42 -34.72
CA GLY A 687 -16.44 -30.63 -34.21
C GLY A 687 -16.58 -30.70 -32.69
N ASP A 688 -15.92 -29.80 -31.96
CA ASP A 688 -16.13 -29.64 -30.53
C ASP A 688 -17.50 -29.01 -30.24
N PRO A 689 -18.15 -29.37 -29.12
CA PRO A 689 -19.40 -28.73 -28.73
C PRO A 689 -19.15 -27.25 -28.45
N LEU A 690 -19.94 -26.39 -29.10
CA LEU A 690 -19.97 -24.97 -28.76
C LEU A 690 -20.44 -24.85 -27.30
N GLY A 691 -19.54 -24.38 -26.44
CA GLY A 691 -19.87 -24.01 -25.06
C GLY A 691 -20.83 -22.82 -25.02
N THR A 692 -21.25 -22.44 -23.82
CA THR A 692 -22.23 -21.37 -23.65
C THR A 692 -21.57 -19.99 -23.67
N ASP A 693 -22.16 -19.05 -24.41
CA ASP A 693 -21.79 -17.62 -24.42
C ASP A 693 -22.00 -16.94 -23.06
N SER A 694 -22.78 -17.58 -22.17
CA SER A 694 -22.97 -17.11 -20.80
C SER A 694 -21.88 -17.65 -19.88
N LEU A 695 -21.34 -16.78 -19.01
CA LEU A 695 -20.41 -17.16 -17.95
C LEU A 695 -21.06 -18.20 -17.02
N THR A 696 -20.47 -19.38 -16.94
CA THR A 696 -20.87 -20.44 -16.01
C THR A 696 -19.78 -20.67 -14.98
N TRP A 697 -20.17 -20.97 -13.74
CA TRP A 697 -19.23 -21.26 -12.65
C TRP A 697 -19.32 -22.72 -12.25
N GLN A 698 -18.20 -23.42 -12.32
CA GLN A 698 -18.06 -24.81 -11.92
C GLN A 698 -17.14 -24.96 -10.71
N ARG A 699 -17.42 -25.96 -9.87
CA ARG A 699 -16.58 -26.30 -8.72
C ARG A 699 -15.53 -27.32 -9.15
N THR A 700 -14.24 -26.98 -9.02
CA THR A 700 -13.11 -27.87 -9.28
C THR A 700 -12.58 -28.50 -7.99
N THR A 701 -11.45 -29.22 -8.01
CA THR A 701 -10.82 -29.72 -6.77
C THR A 701 -10.03 -28.62 -6.04
N SER A 702 -9.48 -27.65 -6.78
CA SER A 702 -8.66 -26.54 -6.29
C SER A 702 -9.45 -25.28 -5.95
N GLY A 703 -10.69 -25.13 -6.44
CA GLY A 703 -11.52 -23.97 -6.14
C GLY A 703 -12.71 -23.82 -7.10
N TRP A 704 -12.93 -22.63 -7.60
CA TRP A 704 -13.95 -22.34 -8.62
C TRP A 704 -13.30 -22.13 -9.97
N GLN A 705 -14.01 -22.45 -11.04
CA GLN A 705 -13.60 -22.16 -12.41
C GLN A 705 -14.76 -21.49 -13.12
N GLY A 706 -14.53 -20.28 -13.62
CA GLY A 706 -15.44 -19.62 -14.54
C GLY A 706 -15.15 -20.09 -15.95
N GLU A 707 -16.18 -20.43 -16.71
CA GLU A 707 -16.09 -20.92 -18.08
C GLU A 707 -17.02 -20.10 -18.97
N MET A 708 -16.49 -19.66 -20.12
CA MET A 708 -17.21 -18.87 -21.11
C MET A 708 -16.66 -19.17 -22.51
N ALA A 709 -17.54 -19.29 -23.49
CA ALA A 709 -17.12 -19.27 -24.89
C ALA A 709 -16.85 -17.82 -25.31
N ILE A 710 -15.67 -17.57 -25.89
CA ILE A 710 -15.30 -16.27 -26.47
C ILE A 710 -15.11 -16.48 -27.97
N GLU A 711 -15.82 -15.69 -28.77
CA GLU A 711 -15.73 -15.71 -30.23
C GLU A 711 -14.96 -14.48 -30.69
N PHE A 712 -13.80 -14.70 -31.31
CA PHE A 712 -13.08 -13.69 -32.07
C PHE A 712 -13.32 -13.90 -33.56
N SER A 713 -13.04 -12.87 -34.37
CA SER A 713 -13.29 -12.93 -35.82
C SER A 713 -12.48 -14.02 -36.54
N ASN A 714 -11.36 -14.48 -35.97
CA ASN A 714 -10.46 -15.49 -36.53
C ASN A 714 -10.47 -16.84 -35.80
N ALA A 715 -10.94 -16.90 -34.54
CA ALA A 715 -10.91 -18.10 -33.72
C ALA A 715 -11.95 -18.06 -32.59
N SER A 716 -12.38 -19.23 -32.13
CA SER A 716 -13.27 -19.37 -30.97
C SER A 716 -12.55 -20.12 -29.85
N TYR A 717 -12.70 -19.66 -28.61
CA TYR A 717 -12.02 -20.19 -27.44
C TYR A 717 -12.98 -20.55 -26.31
N HIS A 718 -12.62 -21.56 -25.54
CA HIS A 718 -13.10 -21.77 -24.18
C HIS A 718 -12.16 -21.10 -23.20
N ALA A 719 -12.63 -19.98 -22.64
CA ALA A 719 -11.92 -19.20 -21.65
C ALA A 719 -12.23 -19.73 -20.26
N HIS A 720 -11.18 -20.06 -19.52
CA HIS A 720 -11.24 -20.55 -18.15
C HIS A 720 -10.56 -19.56 -17.22
N ILE A 721 -11.22 -19.22 -16.11
CA ILE A 721 -10.60 -18.47 -15.02
C ILE A 721 -10.64 -19.26 -13.71
N PRO A 722 -9.48 -19.77 -13.22
CA PRO A 722 -9.44 -20.58 -12.01
C PRO A 722 -9.29 -19.72 -10.75
N ILE A 723 -10.28 -19.71 -9.88
CA ILE A 723 -10.19 -19.10 -8.54
C ILE A 723 -9.70 -20.14 -7.54
N SER A 724 -8.44 -20.02 -7.14
CA SER A 724 -7.83 -20.93 -6.18
C SER A 724 -8.33 -20.69 -4.75
N LEU A 725 -8.91 -21.72 -4.13
CA LEU A 725 -9.32 -21.71 -2.73
C LEU A 725 -8.38 -22.55 -1.86
N PRO A 726 -8.14 -22.16 -0.59
CA PRO A 726 -7.35 -22.99 0.31
C PRO A 726 -8.07 -24.30 0.62
N GLY A 727 -7.33 -25.41 0.59
CA GLY A 727 -7.83 -26.69 1.09
C GLY A 727 -8.21 -26.62 2.58
N LEU A 728 -9.05 -27.56 3.04
CA LEU A 728 -9.68 -27.53 4.37
C LEU A 728 -8.67 -27.37 5.53
N LEU A 729 -7.51 -28.05 5.44
CA LEU A 729 -6.45 -27.98 6.46
C LEU A 729 -5.78 -26.60 6.50
N LEU A 730 -5.53 -26.00 5.34
CA LEU A 730 -4.94 -24.67 5.27
C LEU A 730 -5.93 -23.60 5.71
N ALA A 731 -7.21 -23.77 5.35
CA ALA A 731 -8.28 -22.89 5.80
C ALA A 731 -8.48 -22.95 7.32
N SER A 732 -8.44 -24.15 7.92
CA SER A 732 -8.55 -24.30 9.38
C SER A 732 -7.34 -23.71 10.10
N ALA A 733 -6.12 -23.91 9.58
CA ALA A 733 -4.92 -23.26 10.09
C ALA A 733 -5.04 -21.72 10.04
N ARG A 734 -5.46 -21.15 8.91
CA ARG A 734 -5.69 -19.70 8.76
C ARG A 734 -6.77 -19.17 9.69
N GLY A 735 -7.90 -19.87 9.81
CA GLY A 735 -8.97 -19.51 10.74
C GLY A 735 -8.51 -19.55 12.21
N SER A 736 -7.68 -20.52 12.57
CA SER A 736 -7.08 -20.59 13.92
C SER A 736 -6.09 -19.46 14.19
N LEU A 737 -5.30 -19.06 13.19
CA LEU A 737 -4.39 -17.92 13.28
C LEU A 737 -5.15 -16.60 13.42
N LEU A 738 -6.25 -16.42 12.69
CA LEU A 738 -7.13 -15.26 12.86
C LEU A 738 -7.74 -15.20 14.27
N LEU A 739 -8.18 -16.35 14.79
CA LEU A 739 -8.65 -16.45 16.17
C LEU A 739 -7.57 -16.02 17.17
N VAL A 740 -6.32 -16.49 16.99
CA VAL A 740 -5.20 -16.11 17.85
C VAL A 740 -4.89 -14.61 17.72
N LEU A 741 -4.87 -14.07 16.50
CA LEU A 741 -4.65 -12.65 16.24
C LEU A 741 -5.70 -11.80 16.95
N ASN A 742 -6.98 -12.08 16.75
CA ASN A 742 -8.09 -11.38 17.38
C ASN A 742 -8.05 -11.53 18.91
N LEU A 743 -7.70 -12.71 19.43
CA LEU A 743 -7.49 -12.92 20.85
C LEU A 743 -6.40 -12.01 21.41
N LEU A 744 -5.25 -11.91 20.75
CA LEU A 744 -4.13 -11.08 21.18
C LEU A 744 -4.48 -9.60 21.12
N VAL A 745 -5.00 -9.13 19.98
CA VAL A 745 -5.33 -7.71 19.76
C VAL A 745 -6.45 -7.26 20.71
N PHE A 746 -7.56 -8.00 20.78
CA PHE A 746 -8.72 -7.59 21.58
C PHE A 746 -8.42 -7.69 23.08
N SER A 747 -7.62 -8.67 23.50
CA SER A 747 -7.18 -8.78 24.89
C SER A 747 -6.19 -7.67 25.26
N ALA A 748 -5.27 -7.28 24.37
CA ALA A 748 -4.33 -6.20 24.63
C ALA A 748 -5.06 -4.86 24.88
N PHE A 749 -6.04 -4.52 24.04
CA PHE A 749 -6.83 -3.29 24.22
C PHE A 749 -7.76 -3.36 25.42
N TRP A 750 -8.31 -4.54 25.74
CA TRP A 750 -9.08 -4.71 26.98
C TRP A 750 -8.20 -4.55 28.22
N VAL A 751 -7.01 -5.14 28.25
CA VAL A 751 -6.02 -4.99 29.33
C VAL A 751 -5.59 -3.54 29.46
N LEU A 752 -5.38 -2.84 28.34
CA LEU A 752 -5.09 -1.41 28.32
C LEU A 752 -6.21 -0.62 29.02
N GLY A 753 -7.48 -0.89 28.72
CA GLY A 753 -8.62 -0.29 29.40
C GLY A 753 -8.69 -0.60 30.89
N ARG A 754 -8.39 -1.85 31.31
CA ARG A 754 -8.26 -2.19 32.74
C ARG A 754 -7.06 -1.49 33.41
N GLY A 755 -6.00 -1.24 32.65
CA GLY A 755 -4.86 -0.40 33.04
C GLY A 755 -5.25 1.03 33.38
N LEU A 756 -6.17 1.62 32.63
CA LEU A 756 -6.72 2.97 32.92
C LEU A 756 -7.45 3.04 34.26
N LEU A 757 -7.98 1.91 34.75
CA LEU A 757 -8.58 1.80 36.08
C LEU A 757 -7.56 1.53 37.20
N ARG A 758 -6.29 1.29 36.85
CA ARG A 758 -5.22 0.79 37.76
C ARG A 758 -5.57 -0.52 38.47
N ASP A 759 -6.47 -1.30 37.86
CA ASP A 759 -7.03 -2.55 38.38
C ASP A 759 -6.19 -3.79 37.95
N VAL A 760 -4.93 -3.61 37.54
CA VAL A 760 -4.26 -4.56 36.62
C VAL A 760 -4.10 -5.98 37.19
N VAL A 761 -4.11 -6.22 38.50
CA VAL A 761 -4.23 -7.59 39.05
C VAL A 761 -4.88 -7.55 40.44
N PRO A 762 -6.07 -8.16 40.66
CA PRO A 762 -6.51 -8.48 42.01
C PRO A 762 -5.52 -9.50 42.61
N PRO A 763 -4.99 -9.28 43.84
CA PRO A 763 -3.98 -10.16 44.46
C PRO A 763 -4.43 -11.63 44.64
N GLU A 764 -5.69 -11.95 44.37
CA GLU A 764 -6.28 -13.28 44.49
C GLU A 764 -6.38 -14.08 43.19
N THR A 765 -5.93 -13.57 42.03
CA THR A 765 -5.98 -14.35 40.78
C THR A 765 -4.87 -15.41 40.71
N LYS A 766 -4.94 -16.41 41.60
CA LYS A 766 -4.39 -17.73 41.30
C LYS A 766 -5.24 -18.32 40.18
N ILE A 767 -4.72 -18.33 38.96
CA ILE A 767 -5.24 -19.12 37.82
C ILE A 767 -4.95 -20.62 38.09
N SER A 768 -5.15 -21.10 39.32
CA SER A 768 -4.90 -22.50 39.71
C SER A 768 -6.15 -23.37 39.59
N GLY A 769 -7.27 -22.80 39.12
CA GLY A 769 -8.56 -23.48 39.02
C GLY A 769 -8.97 -23.92 37.62
N LEU A 770 -8.12 -23.70 36.61
CA LEU A 770 -8.27 -24.27 35.27
C LEU A 770 -7.36 -25.51 35.24
N VAL A 771 -7.96 -26.70 35.35
CA VAL A 771 -7.28 -27.99 35.23
C VAL A 771 -6.92 -28.18 33.75
N ILE A 772 -6.01 -27.35 33.24
CA ILE A 772 -5.30 -27.59 31.99
C ILE A 772 -4.25 -28.64 32.35
N SER A 773 -4.40 -29.84 31.80
CA SER A 773 -3.44 -30.93 32.02
C SER A 773 -2.02 -30.45 31.70
N PHE A 774 -1.01 -31.02 32.35
CA PHE A 774 0.40 -30.72 32.04
C PHE A 774 0.69 -30.82 30.53
N ARG A 775 0.08 -31.81 29.86
CA ARG A 775 0.13 -31.97 28.40
C ARG A 775 -0.38 -30.73 27.66
N ALA A 776 -1.54 -30.18 28.02
CA ALA A 776 -2.08 -29.01 27.35
C ALA A 776 -1.27 -27.72 27.61
N ARG A 777 -0.63 -27.57 28.79
CA ARG A 777 0.33 -26.47 29.03
C ARG A 777 1.56 -26.58 28.12
N VAL A 778 2.09 -27.79 28.00
CA VAL A 778 3.25 -28.08 27.13
C VAL A 778 2.88 -27.89 25.66
N THR A 779 1.70 -28.33 25.22
CA THR A 779 1.21 -28.12 23.85
C THR A 779 1.02 -26.64 23.54
N LEU A 780 0.49 -25.85 24.48
CA LEU A 780 0.28 -24.41 24.27
C LEU A 780 1.60 -23.63 24.26
N ALA A 781 2.57 -24.03 25.10
CA ALA A 781 3.92 -23.48 25.07
C ALA A 781 4.67 -23.84 23.78
N LEU A 782 4.59 -25.11 23.33
CA LEU A 782 5.16 -25.56 22.05
C LEU A 782 4.48 -24.86 20.87
N PHE A 783 3.15 -24.76 20.87
CA PHE A 783 2.41 -24.05 19.82
C PHE A 783 2.81 -22.57 19.78
N GLY A 784 2.90 -21.90 20.93
CA GLY A 784 3.37 -20.52 21.01
C GLY A 784 4.80 -20.36 20.49
N PHE A 785 5.71 -21.26 20.90
CA PHE A 785 7.09 -21.29 20.43
C PHE A 785 7.19 -21.49 18.91
N PHE A 786 6.48 -22.48 18.36
CA PHE A 786 6.48 -22.78 16.94
C PHE A 786 5.75 -21.74 16.10
N ALA A 787 4.65 -21.17 16.59
CA ALA A 787 3.95 -20.09 15.90
C ALA A 787 4.79 -18.81 15.86
N LEU A 788 5.45 -18.47 16.96
CA LEU A 788 6.37 -17.33 17.01
C LEU A 788 7.58 -17.57 16.11
N ALA A 789 8.18 -18.76 16.17
CA ALA A 789 9.29 -19.13 15.30
C ALA A 789 8.89 -19.11 13.82
N ASN A 790 7.75 -19.69 13.44
CA ASN A 790 7.26 -19.64 12.06
C ASN A 790 6.92 -18.22 11.60
N ALA A 791 6.41 -17.36 12.48
CA ALA A 791 6.17 -15.96 12.15
C ALA A 791 7.51 -15.23 11.90
N LEU A 792 8.51 -15.45 12.75
CA LEU A 792 9.83 -14.81 12.66
C LEU A 792 10.63 -15.34 11.46
N PHE A 793 10.74 -16.66 11.32
CA PHE A 793 11.43 -17.30 10.20
C PHE A 793 10.66 -17.14 8.89
N GLY A 794 9.33 -17.11 8.93
CA GLY A 794 8.51 -16.83 7.74
C GLY A 794 8.69 -15.40 7.24
N THR A 795 8.72 -14.40 8.14
CA THR A 795 9.03 -13.01 7.76
C THR A 795 10.47 -12.85 7.31
N LEU A 796 11.42 -13.52 7.96
CA LEU A 796 12.82 -13.54 7.52
C LEU A 796 12.96 -14.19 6.15
N ALA A 797 12.44 -15.41 5.95
CA ALA A 797 12.50 -16.13 4.69
C ALA A 797 11.78 -15.39 3.57
N TYR A 798 10.65 -14.73 3.83
CA TYR A 798 9.99 -13.86 2.88
C TYR A 798 10.88 -12.70 2.47
N ARG A 799 11.52 -12.01 3.44
CA ARG A 799 12.52 -10.95 3.16
C ARG A 799 13.71 -11.49 2.38
N THR A 800 14.22 -12.67 2.73
CA THR A 800 15.36 -13.28 2.03
C THR A 800 14.99 -13.72 0.62
N LEU A 801 13.77 -14.23 0.40
CA LEU A 801 13.26 -14.62 -0.92
C LEU A 801 12.95 -13.42 -1.80
N THR A 802 12.39 -12.33 -1.25
CA THR A 802 12.19 -11.08 -2.00
C THR A 802 13.52 -10.43 -2.34
N GLN A 803 14.48 -10.47 -1.42
CA GLN A 803 15.84 -10.00 -1.67
C GLN A 803 16.53 -10.90 -2.72
N ALA A 804 16.46 -12.22 -2.59
CA ALA A 804 17.04 -13.16 -3.55
C ALA A 804 16.37 -13.12 -4.92
N SER A 805 15.04 -12.98 -5.01
CA SER A 805 14.33 -12.83 -6.28
C SER A 805 14.70 -11.52 -6.97
N SER A 806 14.93 -10.45 -6.19
CA SER A 806 15.45 -9.19 -6.72
C SER A 806 16.90 -9.33 -7.23
N THR A 807 17.71 -10.20 -6.62
CA THR A 807 19.06 -10.53 -7.10
C THR A 807 19.04 -11.45 -8.31
N SER A 808 18.11 -12.40 -8.39
CA SER A 808 17.94 -13.29 -9.54
C SER A 808 17.36 -12.59 -10.77
N ALA A 809 16.61 -11.50 -10.58
CA ALA A 809 16.20 -10.59 -11.65
C ALA A 809 17.34 -9.67 -12.14
N ARG A 810 18.56 -9.81 -11.59
CA ARG A 810 19.79 -9.10 -12.02
C ARG A 810 20.72 -9.95 -12.90
N VAL A 811 20.23 -11.04 -13.52
CA VAL A 811 20.98 -11.76 -14.57
C VAL A 811 20.61 -11.21 -15.93
#